data_AF-A0A5B2XCZ9-F1
#
_entry.id   AF-A0A5B2XCZ9-F1
#
_cell.length_a   1.000
_cell.length_b   1.000
_cell.length_c   1.000
_cell.angle_alpha   90.00
_cell.angle_beta   90.00
_cell.angle_gamma   90.00
#
_symmetry.space_group_name_H-M   'P 1'
#
loop_
_entity.id
_entity.type
_entity.pdbx_description
1 polymer ?
#
loop_
_entity_poly.entity_id
_entity_poly.type
_entity_poly.pdbx_seq_one_letter_code
_entity_poly.pdbx_strand_id
1 'polypeptide(L)'
;MEGLNTVSVLRYRRPAREWTEALPIGNGYQGAMLFGGIETERLHINEGTAWSGSVHSERLPPTVTADQAKAAVRTARTALRDGDPQAADAAVRELQHRHCQAFLPFVEVSLQVLPAGAATWRGAPDSYERVLDLGTATHRTRWSRDGIEVEQSSFASHPDRVLVHQLRTTNPVDVVVTISSPLRVLGTPTLAESDDADTAVIALLVQLPSDVVPAHDDADEPIRWDGAPGAALRGAACLAVRHDGRAAPNSGQGTTSVTLTGVTATDMIIATATTFDGIGSPSRGDEYTALARATVQVHSALNRGIPAVRERQLADYQELFDRVSWDLSAEERRDESTSERLRAATTQTGGPLHADPHLAVLLFDYGRYLLISSSRRGGTPANLQGIWNDSIRAPWSSGYTTNINLQMNYWPAEVANLPETMPPLIEMIEALSRNGRQTADRLYGASGWVTHHNTDIWAYTQPVGNGTHDPKWSFWPFAGPWLVRHLQEHLAFGARAQPDPEEFAHHIVWPVTASAAQFLLDWLVEQPDGTLGTKPPATSPTTAPTGPPPSTTTPARNGSTGRATPRSPPAGSPRKADATRPATSGSPATTSRAASRATSAAAHWRPRTPTPAATPPSPMPPGPASCPTTCSAQQDRPQRAVGRPRAAARRSTTERRTVPGRRPWWPARASATAHPSTSRAAWSAA
;
A
#
# COMPACT_ATOMS: atom_id res chain seq x y z
N MET A 1 25.58 7.09 -19.95
CA MET A 1 24.96 6.29 -18.86
C MET A 1 25.84 6.30 -17.61
N GLU A 2 26.53 7.40 -17.32
CA GLU A 2 27.29 7.53 -16.07
C GLU A 2 26.30 7.82 -14.92
N GLY A 3 26.55 7.27 -13.73
CA GLY A 3 25.75 7.52 -12.53
C GLY A 3 24.61 6.53 -12.22
N LEU A 4 24.30 5.54 -13.07
CA LEU A 4 23.33 4.49 -12.72
C LEU A 4 23.95 3.44 -11.80
N ASN A 5 23.33 3.17 -10.64
CA ASN A 5 23.59 1.97 -9.85
C ASN A 5 22.89 0.76 -10.51
N THR A 6 23.56 0.12 -11.45
CA THR A 6 22.99 -0.91 -12.34
C THR A 6 22.60 -2.23 -11.66
N VAL A 7 22.99 -2.44 -10.40
CA VAL A 7 22.54 -3.59 -9.60
C VAL A 7 21.02 -3.50 -9.36
N SER A 8 20.52 -2.29 -9.09
CA SER A 8 19.15 -2.01 -8.62
C SER A 8 18.24 -1.48 -9.75
N VAL A 9 18.37 -2.03 -10.97
CA VAL A 9 17.56 -1.63 -12.15
C VAL A 9 16.84 -2.84 -12.76
N LEU A 10 15.53 -2.71 -12.99
CA LEU A 10 14.79 -3.63 -13.85
C LEU A 10 14.85 -3.11 -15.30
N ARG A 11 15.25 -3.94 -16.27
CA ARG A 11 15.47 -3.56 -17.68
C ARG A 11 14.74 -4.52 -18.63
N TYR A 12 14.09 -3.99 -19.67
CA TYR A 12 13.33 -4.75 -20.66
C TYR A 12 13.51 -4.19 -22.08
N ARG A 13 13.59 -5.09 -23.07
CA ARG A 13 13.77 -4.77 -24.50
C ARG A 13 12.45 -4.81 -25.30
N ARG A 14 11.30 -4.68 -24.63
CA ARG A 14 9.96 -4.60 -25.24
C ARG A 14 8.91 -3.99 -24.29
N PRO A 15 7.79 -3.45 -24.82
CA PRO A 15 6.61 -3.09 -24.02
C PRO A 15 6.03 -4.27 -23.24
N ALA A 16 5.33 -3.93 -22.16
CA ALA A 16 4.40 -4.83 -21.48
C ALA A 16 3.22 -5.17 -22.40
N ARG A 17 2.81 -6.44 -22.40
CA ARG A 17 1.62 -6.96 -23.10
C ARG A 17 0.44 -7.19 -22.16
N GLU A 18 0.75 -7.40 -20.89
CA GLU A 18 -0.17 -7.72 -19.81
C GLU A 18 0.22 -6.91 -18.56
N TRP A 19 -0.71 -6.77 -17.60
CA TRP A 19 -0.50 -5.96 -16.39
C TRP A 19 0.67 -6.46 -15.54
N THR A 20 0.88 -7.77 -15.48
CA THR A 20 2.01 -8.45 -14.83
C THR A 20 3.38 -8.17 -15.47
N GLU A 21 3.42 -7.55 -16.66
CA GLU A 21 4.64 -7.04 -17.28
C GLU A 21 4.81 -5.52 -17.13
N ALA A 22 3.78 -4.80 -16.67
CA ALA A 22 3.87 -3.36 -16.41
C ALA A 22 4.73 -3.08 -15.16
N LEU A 23 5.34 -1.91 -15.10
CA LEU A 23 6.27 -1.55 -14.01
C LEU A 23 5.58 -0.61 -13.00
N PRO A 24 5.59 -0.94 -11.69
CA PRO A 24 4.98 -0.10 -10.67
C PRO A 24 5.82 1.17 -10.43
N ILE A 25 5.12 2.27 -10.17
CA ILE A 25 5.60 3.40 -9.37
C ILE A 25 4.56 3.75 -8.30
N GLY A 26 4.97 4.38 -7.21
CA GLY A 26 4.03 4.85 -6.18
C GLY A 26 4.65 5.76 -5.13
N ASN A 27 3.81 6.54 -4.45
CA ASN A 27 4.22 7.51 -3.42
C ASN A 27 3.57 7.26 -2.04
N GLY A 28 3.01 6.06 -1.82
CA GLY A 28 2.27 5.69 -0.62
C GLY A 28 0.82 6.19 -0.57
N TYR A 29 0.38 7.00 -1.55
CA TYR A 29 -1.02 7.43 -1.71
C TYR A 29 -1.58 7.04 -3.08
N GLN A 30 -0.77 7.19 -4.12
CA GLN A 30 -1.08 6.92 -5.51
C GLN A 30 -0.11 5.84 -6.02
N GLY A 31 -0.63 4.89 -6.79
CA GLY A 31 0.16 3.92 -7.53
C GLY A 31 -0.09 4.09 -9.03
N ALA A 32 0.90 3.79 -9.86
CA ALA A 32 0.70 3.61 -11.29
C ALA A 32 1.47 2.39 -11.81
N MET A 33 0.84 1.58 -12.67
CA MET A 33 1.51 0.52 -13.43
C MET A 33 1.71 1.00 -14.87
N LEU A 34 2.96 0.95 -15.34
CA LEU A 34 3.42 1.61 -16.57
C LEU A 34 3.82 0.58 -17.64
N PHE A 35 3.20 0.66 -18.81
CA PHE A 35 3.30 -0.37 -19.84
C PHE A 35 4.52 -0.20 -20.76
N GLY A 36 4.99 1.02 -20.96
CA GLY A 36 6.06 1.32 -21.91
C GLY A 36 5.61 1.28 -23.36
N GLY A 37 4.45 1.86 -23.64
CA GLY A 37 3.88 1.88 -24.98
C GLY A 37 4.73 2.66 -25.97
N ILE A 38 4.67 2.27 -27.25
CA ILE A 38 5.27 3.03 -28.35
C ILE A 38 4.23 4.04 -28.84
N GLU A 39 3.17 3.55 -29.48
CA GLU A 39 2.13 4.41 -30.06
C GLU A 39 1.11 4.88 -29.01
N THR A 40 0.91 4.11 -27.95
CA THR A 40 0.04 4.45 -26.82
C THR A 40 0.65 3.95 -25.51
N GLU A 41 1.17 4.85 -24.68
CA GLU A 41 1.49 4.55 -23.28
C GLU A 41 0.21 4.44 -22.46
N ARG A 42 0.21 3.57 -21.43
CA ARG A 42 -0.94 3.33 -20.54
C ARG A 42 -0.45 3.39 -19.10
N LEU A 43 -0.98 4.36 -18.36
CA LEU A 43 -0.77 4.50 -16.93
C LEU A 43 -2.02 3.98 -16.22
N HIS A 44 -1.92 2.78 -15.65
CA HIS A 44 -2.96 2.19 -14.81
C HIS A 44 -2.83 2.73 -13.39
N ILE A 45 -3.68 3.69 -13.03
CA ILE A 45 -3.55 4.48 -11.80
C ILE A 45 -4.53 4.00 -10.72
N ASN A 46 -3.97 3.80 -9.53
CA ASN A 46 -4.68 3.52 -8.30
C ASN A 46 -4.55 4.68 -7.32
N GLU A 47 -5.57 4.87 -6.50
CA GLU A 47 -5.54 5.73 -5.32
C GLU A 47 -5.77 4.80 -4.12
N GLY A 48 -4.89 4.83 -3.11
CA GLY A 48 -4.83 3.81 -2.04
C GLY A 48 -6.10 3.72 -1.17
N THR A 49 -6.89 4.79 -1.14
CA THR A 49 -8.18 4.88 -0.44
C THR A 49 -9.37 4.54 -1.34
N ALA A 50 -9.16 4.18 -2.62
CA ALA A 50 -10.20 3.74 -3.54
C ALA A 50 -10.68 2.31 -3.24
N TRP A 51 -11.65 2.18 -2.32
CA TRP A 51 -12.29 0.91 -1.96
C TRP A 51 -13.81 0.99 -2.08
N SER A 52 -14.46 -0.18 -2.19
CA SER A 52 -15.93 -0.26 -2.17
C SER A 52 -16.51 -0.06 -0.76
N GLY A 53 -17.79 0.28 -0.69
CA GLY A 53 -18.57 0.30 0.55
C GLY A 53 -18.25 1.46 1.51
N SER A 54 -18.47 1.21 2.79
CA SER A 54 -18.39 2.21 3.87
C SER A 54 -18.28 1.56 5.25
N VAL A 55 -18.15 2.39 6.30
CA VAL A 55 -18.27 1.98 7.73
C VAL A 55 -19.60 1.33 8.12
N HIS A 56 -20.56 1.24 7.19
CA HIS A 56 -21.81 0.53 7.34
C HIS A 56 -21.77 -0.90 6.76
N SER A 57 -20.79 -1.25 5.91
CA SER A 57 -20.71 -2.55 5.23
C SER A 57 -20.64 -3.74 6.20
N GLU A 58 -19.95 -3.59 7.34
CA GLU A 58 -19.89 -4.58 8.44
C GLU A 58 -21.21 -4.71 9.25
N ARG A 59 -22.19 -3.83 9.00
CA ARG A 59 -23.43 -3.72 9.77
C ARG A 59 -24.68 -4.06 8.96
N LEU A 60 -24.51 -4.40 7.68
CA LEU A 60 -25.60 -4.79 6.78
C LEU A 60 -26.12 -6.19 7.14
N PRO A 61 -27.45 -6.45 7.12
CA PRO A 61 -28.00 -7.77 7.43
C PRO A 61 -27.43 -8.91 6.54
N PRO A 62 -27.37 -10.17 7.04
CA PRO A 62 -27.84 -10.64 8.35
C PRO A 62 -26.80 -10.42 9.46
N THR A 63 -27.22 -9.89 10.61
CA THR A 63 -26.35 -9.65 11.77
C THR A 63 -26.54 -10.72 12.85
N VAL A 64 -25.45 -11.38 13.24
CA VAL A 64 -25.45 -12.39 14.32
C VAL A 64 -25.66 -11.70 15.68
N THR A 65 -26.68 -12.12 16.44
CA THR A 65 -26.97 -11.60 17.79
C THR A 65 -26.10 -12.26 18.86
N ALA A 66 -26.02 -11.64 20.04
CA ALA A 66 -25.24 -12.19 21.15
C ALA A 66 -25.76 -13.55 21.65
N ASP A 67 -27.08 -13.75 21.66
CA ASP A 67 -27.67 -15.04 22.05
C ASP A 67 -27.43 -16.14 21.01
N GLN A 68 -27.48 -15.80 19.70
CA GLN A 68 -27.09 -16.72 18.63
C GLN A 68 -25.61 -17.11 18.78
N ALA A 69 -24.71 -16.14 18.94
CA ALA A 69 -23.29 -16.40 19.06
C ALA A 69 -22.95 -17.23 20.32
N LYS A 70 -23.60 -16.93 21.45
CA LYS A 70 -23.51 -17.69 22.72
C LYS A 70 -24.18 -19.07 22.68
N ALA A 71 -25.01 -19.34 21.67
CA ALA A 71 -25.48 -20.69 21.35
C ALA A 71 -24.42 -21.41 20.49
N ALA A 72 -24.05 -20.86 19.34
CA ALA A 72 -23.05 -21.39 18.41
C ALA A 72 -21.71 -21.76 19.08
N VAL A 73 -21.11 -20.84 19.85
CA VAL A 73 -19.85 -21.08 20.57
C VAL A 73 -19.98 -22.21 21.60
N ARG A 74 -21.16 -22.36 22.23
CA ARG A 74 -21.43 -23.41 23.22
C ARG A 74 -21.62 -24.77 22.57
N THR A 75 -22.37 -24.82 21.47
CA THR A 75 -22.53 -26.02 20.63
C THR A 75 -21.17 -26.49 20.13
N ALA A 76 -20.35 -25.59 19.60
CA ALA A 76 -19.02 -25.92 19.09
C ALA A 76 -18.04 -26.36 20.20
N ARG A 77 -18.06 -25.73 21.39
CA ARG A 77 -17.31 -26.19 22.58
C ARG A 77 -17.74 -27.59 23.02
N THR A 78 -19.03 -27.90 22.92
CA THR A 78 -19.62 -29.19 23.29
C THR A 78 -19.19 -30.27 22.30
N ALA A 79 -19.37 -30.04 21.01
CA ALA A 79 -18.96 -30.95 19.94
C ALA A 79 -17.45 -31.30 20.00
N LEU A 80 -16.57 -30.30 20.21
CA LEU A 80 -15.12 -30.53 20.41
C LEU A 80 -14.73 -31.21 21.74
N ARG A 81 -15.63 -31.31 22.72
CA ARG A 81 -15.42 -32.11 23.92
C ARG A 81 -15.85 -33.55 23.66
N ASP A 82 -16.94 -33.72 22.92
CA ASP A 82 -17.61 -35.00 22.69
C ASP A 82 -17.03 -35.76 21.47
N GLY A 83 -16.06 -35.16 20.76
CA GLY A 83 -15.24 -35.80 19.72
C GLY A 83 -15.64 -35.47 18.28
N ASP A 84 -16.58 -34.55 18.08
CA ASP A 84 -17.14 -34.19 16.77
C ASP A 84 -16.63 -32.83 16.27
N PRO A 85 -15.64 -32.78 15.37
CA PRO A 85 -15.21 -31.54 14.73
C PRO A 85 -16.19 -31.06 13.66
N GLN A 86 -17.03 -31.92 13.08
CA GLN A 86 -17.93 -31.55 11.99
C GLN A 86 -19.13 -30.74 12.51
N ALA A 87 -19.71 -31.16 13.63
CA ALA A 87 -20.72 -30.37 14.34
C ALA A 87 -20.12 -29.08 14.94
N ALA A 88 -18.83 -29.09 15.32
CA ALA A 88 -18.15 -27.87 15.77
C ALA A 88 -17.98 -26.86 14.62
N ASP A 89 -17.52 -27.31 13.45
CA ASP A 89 -17.39 -26.50 12.24
C ASP A 89 -18.76 -25.97 11.76
N ALA A 90 -19.80 -26.80 11.79
CA ALA A 90 -21.16 -26.37 11.49
C ALA A 90 -21.64 -25.26 12.43
N ALA A 91 -21.39 -25.40 13.74
CA ALA A 91 -21.80 -24.40 14.72
C ALA A 91 -21.01 -23.08 14.62
N VAL A 92 -19.68 -23.08 14.41
CA VAL A 92 -18.96 -21.81 14.18
C VAL A 92 -19.26 -21.16 12.83
N ARG A 93 -19.81 -21.90 11.86
CA ARG A 93 -20.29 -21.34 10.60
C ARG A 93 -21.46 -20.37 10.80
N GLU A 94 -22.27 -20.57 11.84
CA GLU A 94 -23.35 -19.63 12.23
C GLU A 94 -22.82 -18.26 12.70
N LEU A 95 -21.52 -18.16 13.05
CA LEU A 95 -20.88 -16.91 13.47
C LEU A 95 -20.42 -16.05 12.27
N GLN A 96 -20.36 -16.63 11.07
CA GLN A 96 -19.88 -15.94 9.87
C GLN A 96 -20.82 -14.82 9.44
N HIS A 97 -20.25 -13.64 9.20
CA HIS A 97 -20.93 -12.49 8.65
C HIS A 97 -20.59 -12.31 7.15
N ARG A 98 -20.92 -11.17 6.54
CA ARG A 98 -20.67 -10.88 5.12
C ARG A 98 -19.17 -10.87 4.74
N HIS A 99 -18.83 -10.42 3.55
CA HIS A 99 -17.44 -10.20 3.11
C HIS A 99 -16.90 -8.81 3.49
N CYS A 100 -15.57 -8.70 3.58
CA CYS A 100 -14.86 -7.41 3.55
C CYS A 100 -14.94 -6.78 2.16
N GLN A 101 -14.79 -5.47 2.08
CA GLN A 101 -14.85 -4.68 0.86
C GLN A 101 -13.55 -4.76 0.03
N ALA A 102 -13.64 -4.40 -1.25
CA ALA A 102 -12.54 -4.55 -2.22
C ALA A 102 -11.79 -3.25 -2.49
N PHE A 103 -10.48 -3.37 -2.70
CA PHE A 103 -9.63 -2.33 -3.27
C PHE A 103 -9.79 -2.28 -4.80
N LEU A 104 -9.72 -1.09 -5.40
CA LEU A 104 -10.21 -0.88 -6.77
C LEU A 104 -9.17 -0.24 -7.71
N PRO A 105 -9.24 -0.54 -9.03
CA PRO A 105 -8.69 0.34 -10.07
C PRO A 105 -9.38 1.71 -10.02
N PHE A 106 -8.62 2.80 -10.15
CA PHE A 106 -9.17 4.16 -10.04
C PHE A 106 -9.37 4.82 -11.40
N VAL A 107 -8.30 5.04 -12.18
CA VAL A 107 -8.36 5.61 -13.54
C VAL A 107 -7.29 5.01 -14.44
N GLU A 108 -7.55 4.95 -15.75
CA GLU A 108 -6.50 4.79 -16.76
C GLU A 108 -6.24 6.16 -17.40
N VAL A 109 -4.96 6.55 -17.48
CA VAL A 109 -4.51 7.65 -18.33
C VAL A 109 -3.74 7.04 -19.49
N SER A 110 -4.18 7.29 -20.72
CA SER A 110 -3.48 6.89 -21.94
C SER A 110 -2.88 8.10 -22.64
N LEU A 111 -1.68 7.92 -23.18
CA LEU A 111 -0.92 8.90 -23.95
C LEU A 111 -0.64 8.30 -25.31
N GLN A 112 -1.45 8.64 -26.31
CA GLN A 112 -1.18 8.29 -27.69
C GLN A 112 -0.16 9.28 -28.28
N VAL A 113 0.90 8.77 -28.91
CA VAL A 113 1.93 9.57 -29.58
C VAL A 113 1.90 9.23 -31.07
N LEU A 114 1.77 10.24 -31.93
CA LEU A 114 1.59 10.12 -33.37
C LEU A 114 2.62 10.97 -34.14
N PRO A 115 3.04 10.59 -35.36
CA PRO A 115 3.81 11.48 -36.21
C PRO A 115 2.97 12.71 -36.57
N ALA A 116 3.54 13.92 -36.54
CA ALA A 116 2.78 15.14 -36.78
C ALA A 116 2.03 15.12 -38.13
N GLY A 117 0.72 15.34 -38.10
CA GLY A 117 -0.16 15.27 -39.26
C GLY A 117 -0.52 13.86 -39.75
N ALA A 118 -0.15 12.79 -39.04
CA ALA A 118 -0.42 11.41 -39.41
C ALA A 118 -1.24 10.65 -38.35
N ALA A 119 -2.19 9.83 -38.79
CA ALA A 119 -3.09 9.09 -37.89
C ALA A 119 -2.47 7.83 -37.24
N THR A 120 -1.30 7.40 -37.69
CA THR A 120 -0.56 6.23 -37.18
C THR A 120 0.89 6.24 -37.69
N TRP A 121 1.75 5.48 -37.03
CA TRP A 121 3.14 5.24 -37.44
C TRP A 121 3.24 4.21 -38.58
N ARG A 122 4.46 3.97 -39.07
CA ARG A 122 4.75 2.87 -40.00
C ARG A 122 5.86 1.97 -39.43
N GLY A 123 5.88 0.70 -39.86
CA GLY A 123 6.91 -0.26 -39.49
C GLY A 123 6.96 -0.65 -38.00
N ALA A 124 8.03 -1.34 -37.62
CA ALA A 124 8.42 -1.58 -36.23
C ALA A 124 9.20 -0.35 -35.69
N PRO A 125 9.44 -0.22 -34.37
CA PRO A 125 10.48 0.68 -33.88
C PRO A 125 11.87 0.21 -34.33
N ASP A 126 12.78 1.14 -34.56
CA ASP A 126 14.20 0.87 -34.86
C ASP A 126 14.97 0.49 -33.58
N SER A 127 14.58 1.07 -32.44
CA SER A 127 15.13 0.75 -31.12
C SER A 127 14.04 0.84 -30.03
N TYR A 128 14.21 0.07 -28.95
CA TYR A 128 13.34 0.13 -27.78
C TYR A 128 14.06 -0.30 -26.50
N GLU A 129 13.91 0.47 -25.43
CA GLU A 129 14.23 0.10 -24.06
C GLU A 129 13.19 0.62 -23.07
N ARG A 130 12.93 -0.16 -22.01
CA ARG A 130 12.17 0.25 -20.83
C ARG A 130 12.91 -0.16 -19.57
N VAL A 131 12.98 0.76 -18.60
CA VAL A 131 13.62 0.54 -17.29
C VAL A 131 12.75 1.05 -16.14
N LEU A 132 12.93 0.42 -14.98
CA LEU A 132 12.61 0.98 -13.67
C LEU A 132 13.90 1.00 -12.84
N ASP A 133 14.37 2.20 -12.55
CA ASP A 133 15.52 2.47 -11.69
C ASP A 133 15.05 2.60 -10.23
N LEU A 134 15.45 1.64 -9.39
CA LEU A 134 15.09 1.60 -7.97
C LEU A 134 15.95 2.56 -7.13
N GLY A 135 17.10 3.03 -7.63
CA GLY A 135 17.89 4.06 -6.94
C GLY A 135 17.24 5.45 -6.99
N THR A 136 16.38 5.70 -8.00
CA THR A 136 15.71 7.01 -8.18
C THR A 136 14.18 6.94 -8.18
N ALA A 137 13.60 5.75 -7.99
CA ALA A 137 12.16 5.48 -8.12
C ALA A 137 11.56 5.93 -9.47
N THR A 138 12.28 5.69 -10.57
CA THR A 138 11.98 6.29 -11.89
C THR A 138 11.77 5.23 -12.96
N HIS A 139 10.60 5.26 -13.60
CA HIS A 139 10.37 4.57 -14.85
C HIS A 139 10.86 5.41 -16.03
N ARG A 140 11.43 4.76 -17.05
CA ARG A 140 11.76 5.39 -18.34
C ARG A 140 11.53 4.42 -19.49
N THR A 141 10.92 4.91 -20.56
CA THR A 141 10.86 4.26 -21.87
C THR A 141 11.65 5.12 -22.86
N ARG A 142 12.50 4.52 -23.69
CA ARG A 142 13.09 5.20 -24.85
C ARG A 142 12.94 4.33 -26.08
N TRP A 143 12.52 4.91 -27.18
CA TRP A 143 12.41 4.23 -28.47
C TRP A 143 12.68 5.20 -29.62
N SER A 144 12.95 4.65 -30.80
CA SER A 144 13.09 5.42 -32.03
C SER A 144 12.31 4.76 -33.16
N ARG A 145 11.73 5.57 -34.04
CA ARG A 145 11.02 5.11 -35.25
C ARG A 145 11.01 6.23 -36.30
N ASP A 146 11.19 5.87 -37.57
CA ASP A 146 11.14 6.80 -38.72
C ASP A 146 12.12 7.99 -38.55
N GLY A 147 13.23 7.79 -37.82
CA GLY A 147 14.23 8.81 -37.50
C GLY A 147 13.87 9.76 -36.36
N ILE A 148 12.69 9.61 -35.74
CA ILE A 148 12.29 10.34 -34.52
C ILE A 148 12.71 9.50 -33.30
N GLU A 149 13.42 10.10 -32.35
CA GLU A 149 13.58 9.52 -31.02
C GLU A 149 12.53 10.07 -30.05
N VAL A 150 12.07 9.21 -29.16
CA VAL A 150 11.11 9.52 -28.09
C VAL A 150 11.63 8.96 -26.78
N GLU A 151 11.74 9.83 -25.76
CA GLU A 151 11.91 9.43 -24.37
C GLU A 151 10.64 9.79 -23.57
N GLN A 152 10.18 8.84 -22.77
CA GLN A 152 9.18 9.04 -21.74
C GLN A 152 9.77 8.71 -20.37
N SER A 153 9.47 9.51 -19.35
CA SER A 153 9.86 9.23 -17.97
C SER A 153 8.68 9.38 -17.02
N SER A 154 8.71 8.71 -15.87
CA SER A 154 7.65 8.81 -14.86
C SER A 154 8.15 8.56 -13.45
N PHE A 155 7.62 9.31 -12.49
CA PHE A 155 7.93 9.18 -11.07
C PHE A 155 6.74 9.61 -10.20
N ALA A 156 6.77 9.23 -8.92
CA ALA A 156 5.72 9.53 -7.95
C ALA A 156 6.28 10.37 -6.79
N SER A 157 5.86 11.64 -6.66
CA SER A 157 6.30 12.50 -5.55
C SER A 157 5.45 12.28 -4.31
N HIS A 158 6.06 11.81 -3.22
CA HIS A 158 5.43 11.79 -1.90
C HIS A 158 5.33 13.21 -1.28
N PRO A 159 6.37 14.07 -1.31
CA PRO A 159 6.31 15.40 -0.69
C PRO A 159 5.34 16.39 -1.35
N ASP A 160 4.95 16.16 -2.61
CA ASP A 160 4.00 17.02 -3.34
C ASP A 160 2.70 16.29 -3.74
N ARG A 161 2.57 14.99 -3.41
CA ARG A 161 1.39 14.13 -3.65
C ARG A 161 0.86 14.19 -5.09
N VAL A 162 1.76 13.99 -6.06
CA VAL A 162 1.44 13.88 -7.49
C VAL A 162 2.21 12.75 -8.14
N LEU A 163 1.61 12.14 -9.17
CA LEU A 163 2.31 11.37 -10.20
C LEU A 163 2.74 12.35 -11.30
N VAL A 164 3.94 12.16 -11.85
CA VAL A 164 4.45 12.94 -12.98
C VAL A 164 4.82 11.99 -14.12
N HIS A 165 4.39 12.32 -15.34
CA HIS A 165 4.83 11.68 -16.58
C HIS A 165 5.34 12.76 -17.55
N GLN A 166 6.46 12.52 -18.21
CA GLN A 166 7.10 13.49 -19.11
C GLN A 166 7.40 12.86 -20.46
N LEU A 167 7.02 13.52 -21.55
CA LEU A 167 7.37 13.15 -22.93
C LEU A 167 8.43 14.13 -23.45
N ARG A 168 9.47 13.64 -24.14
CA ARG A 168 10.44 14.44 -24.89
C ARG A 168 10.73 13.76 -26.24
N THR A 169 10.74 14.52 -27.33
CA THR A 169 10.98 14.00 -28.69
C THR A 169 12.00 14.85 -29.45
N THR A 170 12.67 14.27 -30.45
CA THR A 170 13.61 15.01 -31.32
C THR A 170 12.91 15.87 -32.37
N ASN A 171 11.65 15.59 -32.66
CA ASN A 171 10.85 16.20 -33.72
C ASN A 171 9.41 16.42 -33.22
N PRO A 172 8.68 17.42 -33.76
CA PRO A 172 7.28 17.62 -33.42
C PRO A 172 6.43 16.37 -33.67
N VAL A 173 5.63 16.01 -32.68
CA VAL A 173 4.65 14.91 -32.70
C VAL A 173 3.26 15.44 -32.36
N ASP A 174 2.23 14.73 -32.76
CA ASP A 174 0.87 14.96 -32.28
C ASP A 174 0.57 13.97 -31.14
N VAL A 175 -0.13 14.42 -30.11
CA VAL A 175 -0.32 13.67 -28.87
C VAL A 175 -1.78 13.73 -28.45
N VAL A 176 -2.38 12.59 -28.09
CA VAL A 176 -3.73 12.54 -27.50
C VAL A 176 -3.64 11.97 -26.10
N VAL A 177 -3.93 12.82 -25.11
CA VAL A 177 -4.00 12.44 -23.70
C VAL A 177 -5.46 12.15 -23.37
N THR A 178 -5.78 10.97 -22.85
CA THR A 178 -7.15 10.58 -22.47
C THR A 178 -7.16 10.06 -21.04
N ILE A 179 -8.20 10.40 -20.27
CA ILE A 179 -8.48 9.81 -18.96
C ILE A 179 -9.84 9.13 -18.94
N SER A 180 -9.87 7.88 -18.45
CA SER A 180 -11.05 7.03 -18.32
C SER A 180 -11.04 6.32 -16.96
N SER A 181 -12.14 5.65 -16.61
CA SER A 181 -12.25 4.87 -15.38
C SER A 181 -13.15 3.64 -15.59
N PRO A 182 -12.85 2.50 -14.94
CA PRO A 182 -13.80 1.39 -14.81
C PRO A 182 -14.87 1.65 -13.74
N LEU A 183 -14.74 2.73 -12.96
CA LEU A 183 -15.71 3.18 -11.97
C LEU A 183 -16.86 3.97 -12.60
N ARG A 184 -17.94 4.20 -11.85
CA ARG A 184 -19.07 5.01 -12.33
C ARG A 184 -18.65 6.48 -12.45
N VAL A 185 -18.46 6.96 -13.68
CA VAL A 185 -18.21 8.38 -13.95
C VAL A 185 -19.43 9.22 -13.60
N LEU A 186 -19.23 10.25 -12.77
CA LEU A 186 -20.23 11.25 -12.38
C LEU A 186 -20.18 12.51 -13.26
N GLY A 187 -19.03 12.81 -13.85
CA GLY A 187 -18.86 13.96 -14.74
C GLY A 187 -17.41 14.21 -15.14
N THR A 188 -17.25 15.05 -16.17
CA THR A 188 -15.97 15.49 -16.73
C THR A 188 -15.92 17.02 -16.72
N PRO A 189 -15.73 17.67 -15.55
CA PRO A 189 -15.77 19.12 -15.48
C PRO A 189 -14.60 19.74 -16.23
N THR A 190 -14.90 20.64 -17.17
CA THR A 190 -13.92 21.57 -17.70
C THR A 190 -13.51 22.48 -16.54
N LEU A 191 -12.29 22.29 -16.03
CA LEU A 191 -11.65 23.27 -15.17
C LEU A 191 -11.39 24.53 -16.01
N ALA A 192 -11.41 25.71 -15.39
CA ALA A 192 -11.20 26.96 -16.10
C ALA A 192 -9.88 26.91 -16.89
N GLU A 193 -9.85 27.52 -18.08
CA GLU A 193 -8.63 27.65 -18.85
C GLU A 193 -7.55 28.28 -17.98
N SER A 194 -6.35 27.69 -18.03
CA SER A 194 -5.16 28.27 -17.43
C SER A 194 -4.90 29.64 -18.09
N ASP A 195 -4.61 30.67 -17.29
CA ASP A 195 -4.18 31.97 -17.83
C ASP A 195 -2.90 31.82 -18.69
N ASP A 196 -2.08 30.79 -18.42
CA ASP A 196 -1.04 30.32 -19.34
C ASP A 196 -1.64 29.39 -20.41
N ALA A 197 -1.64 29.83 -21.67
CA ALA A 197 -2.10 29.07 -22.83
C ALA A 197 -1.30 27.77 -23.13
N ASP A 198 -0.17 27.59 -22.45
CA ASP A 198 0.75 26.45 -22.56
C ASP A 198 0.39 25.29 -21.59
N THR A 199 -0.76 25.36 -20.91
CA THR A 199 -1.23 24.34 -19.96
C THR A 199 -2.72 24.03 -20.14
N ALA A 200 -3.03 22.79 -20.55
CA ALA A 200 -4.39 22.26 -20.53
C ALA A 200 -4.67 21.51 -19.20
N VAL A 201 -5.90 21.58 -18.68
CA VAL A 201 -6.29 20.87 -17.45
C VAL A 201 -7.62 20.14 -17.65
N ILE A 202 -7.66 18.84 -17.35
CA ILE A 202 -8.86 17.99 -17.41
C ILE A 202 -9.06 17.24 -16.11
N ALA A 203 -10.31 16.91 -15.79
CA ALA A 203 -10.64 16.14 -14.60
C ALA A 203 -11.79 15.15 -14.85
N LEU A 204 -11.77 14.05 -14.10
CA LEU A 204 -12.76 12.97 -14.13
C LEU A 204 -13.30 12.75 -12.71
N LEU A 205 -14.61 12.84 -12.54
CA LEU A 205 -15.31 12.61 -11.28
C LEU A 205 -15.91 11.20 -11.27
N VAL A 206 -15.75 10.47 -10.16
CA VAL A 206 -16.17 9.07 -10.04
C VAL A 206 -16.92 8.79 -8.73
N GLN A 207 -17.89 7.89 -8.81
CA GLN A 207 -18.46 7.16 -7.67
C GLN A 207 -17.79 5.78 -7.60
N LEU A 208 -17.55 5.27 -6.39
CA LEU A 208 -17.09 3.91 -6.14
C LEU A 208 -18.30 2.99 -5.82
N PRO A 209 -18.20 1.66 -5.99
CA PRO A 209 -19.26 0.72 -5.60
C PRO A 209 -19.59 0.80 -4.10
N SER A 210 -20.85 0.56 -3.73
CA SER A 210 -21.29 0.45 -2.32
C SER A 210 -21.14 -0.96 -1.75
N ASP A 211 -20.93 -1.97 -2.61
CA ASP A 211 -20.61 -3.34 -2.21
C ASP A 211 -19.92 -4.06 -3.37
N VAL A 212 -18.85 -4.81 -3.11
CA VAL A 212 -18.23 -5.74 -4.08
C VAL A 212 -18.10 -7.10 -3.44
N VAL A 213 -18.65 -8.11 -4.10
CA VAL A 213 -18.58 -9.52 -3.70
C VAL A 213 -17.21 -10.09 -4.13
N PRO A 214 -16.45 -10.74 -3.24
CA PRO A 214 -15.12 -11.30 -3.53
C PRO A 214 -15.10 -12.16 -4.79
N ALA A 215 -13.99 -12.18 -5.53
CA ALA A 215 -13.90 -12.88 -6.81
C ALA A 215 -14.14 -14.40 -6.75
N HIS A 216 -14.03 -15.00 -5.56
CA HIS A 216 -14.26 -16.43 -5.31
C HIS A 216 -15.68 -16.78 -4.84
N ASP A 217 -16.56 -15.78 -4.68
CA ASP A 217 -17.95 -15.94 -4.25
C ASP A 217 -18.92 -15.77 -5.42
N ASP A 218 -19.92 -16.65 -5.50
CA ASP A 218 -21.01 -16.55 -6.47
C ASP A 218 -22.05 -15.51 -6.04
N ALA A 219 -22.43 -14.61 -6.96
CA ALA A 219 -23.53 -13.67 -6.79
C ALA A 219 -24.02 -13.17 -8.16
N ASP A 220 -25.34 -13.08 -8.33
CA ASP A 220 -25.97 -12.59 -9.58
C ASP A 220 -25.62 -11.13 -9.87
N GLU A 221 -25.52 -10.31 -8.82
CA GLU A 221 -25.12 -8.91 -8.87
C GLU A 221 -23.89 -8.68 -7.96
N PRO A 222 -22.66 -8.94 -8.44
CA PRO A 222 -21.46 -8.96 -7.59
C PRO A 222 -20.84 -7.58 -7.36
N ILE A 223 -21.34 -6.52 -8.02
CA ILE A 223 -20.87 -5.13 -7.90
C ILE A 223 -22.11 -4.24 -7.78
N ARG A 224 -22.31 -3.60 -6.61
CA ARG A 224 -23.50 -2.80 -6.31
C ARG A 224 -23.15 -1.32 -6.18
N TRP A 225 -24.11 -0.46 -6.45
CA TRP A 225 -23.90 0.98 -6.53
C TRP A 225 -25.04 1.78 -5.90
N ASP A 226 -24.81 2.34 -4.72
CA ASP A 226 -25.74 3.26 -4.04
C ASP A 226 -25.21 4.70 -4.09
N GLY A 227 -26.00 5.62 -4.64
CA GLY A 227 -25.65 7.05 -4.74
C GLY A 227 -25.89 7.86 -3.47
N ALA A 228 -26.54 7.27 -2.45
CA ALA A 228 -26.88 7.94 -1.21
C ALA A 228 -25.62 8.47 -0.46
N PRO A 229 -25.70 9.64 0.20
CA PRO A 229 -24.57 10.19 0.95
C PRO A 229 -24.03 9.22 2.00
N GLY A 230 -22.75 8.87 1.89
CA GLY A 230 -22.07 7.95 2.82
C GLY A 230 -22.24 6.46 2.53
N ALA A 231 -23.04 6.06 1.53
CA ALA A 231 -23.20 4.65 1.16
C ALA A 231 -21.99 4.07 0.41
N ALA A 232 -21.26 4.93 -0.30
CA ALA A 232 -20.01 4.62 -0.98
C ALA A 232 -19.09 5.86 -1.01
N LEU A 233 -17.80 5.63 -1.24
CA LEU A 233 -16.85 6.70 -1.57
C LEU A 233 -17.17 7.37 -2.91
N ARG A 234 -16.78 8.64 -3.01
CA ARG A 234 -16.67 9.38 -4.28
C ARG A 234 -15.23 9.85 -4.46
N GLY A 235 -14.84 10.20 -5.67
CA GLY A 235 -13.47 10.62 -5.95
C GLY A 235 -13.33 11.44 -7.21
N ALA A 236 -12.12 11.95 -7.40
CA ALA A 236 -11.73 12.71 -8.58
C ALA A 236 -10.28 12.40 -8.97
N ALA A 237 -10.01 12.41 -10.27
CA ALA A 237 -8.68 12.56 -10.84
C ALA A 237 -8.58 13.92 -11.52
N CYS A 238 -7.48 14.62 -11.31
CA CYS A 238 -7.16 15.90 -11.93
C CYS A 238 -5.80 15.79 -12.62
N LEU A 239 -5.73 16.20 -13.88
CA LEU A 239 -4.57 16.09 -14.75
C LEU A 239 -4.33 17.44 -15.44
N ALA A 240 -3.19 18.06 -15.16
CA ALA A 240 -2.67 19.15 -15.98
C ALA A 240 -1.61 18.63 -16.95
N VAL A 241 -1.61 19.15 -18.17
CA VAL A 241 -0.62 18.86 -19.21
C VAL A 241 -0.02 20.18 -19.68
N ARG A 242 1.24 20.41 -19.33
CA ARG A 242 2.04 21.49 -19.94
C ARG A 242 2.58 21.03 -21.29
N HIS A 243 2.67 21.92 -22.26
CA HIS A 243 3.13 21.61 -23.62
C HIS A 243 3.84 22.80 -24.28
N ASP A 244 4.60 22.53 -25.33
CA ASP A 244 5.24 23.53 -26.21
C ASP A 244 4.52 23.72 -27.57
N GLY A 245 3.53 22.88 -27.86
CA GLY A 245 2.66 22.93 -29.03
C GLY A 245 1.30 23.58 -28.74
N ARG A 246 0.25 23.19 -29.48
CA ARG A 246 -1.12 23.73 -29.31
C ARG A 246 -2.06 22.71 -28.70
N ALA A 247 -2.88 23.10 -27.72
CA ALA A 247 -3.93 22.26 -27.15
C ALA A 247 -5.31 22.48 -27.80
N ALA A 248 -6.08 21.39 -27.86
CA ALA A 248 -7.52 21.35 -28.12
C ALA A 248 -8.16 20.36 -27.12
N PRO A 249 -8.87 20.85 -26.08
CA PRO A 249 -9.57 19.99 -25.13
C PRO A 249 -10.82 19.37 -25.76
N ASN A 250 -11.00 18.06 -25.58
CA ASN A 250 -12.05 17.26 -26.20
C ASN A 250 -12.80 16.45 -25.12
N SER A 251 -14.02 16.85 -24.80
CA SER A 251 -14.90 16.18 -23.83
C SER A 251 -15.92 15.26 -24.53
N GLY A 252 -16.01 14.02 -24.09
CA GLY A 252 -17.01 13.04 -24.54
C GLY A 252 -17.90 12.55 -23.40
N GLN A 253 -18.87 11.68 -23.71
CA GLN A 253 -19.60 10.98 -22.65
C GLN A 253 -18.66 10.01 -21.91
N GLY A 254 -18.61 10.13 -20.58
CA GLY A 254 -17.82 9.26 -19.70
C GLY A 254 -16.29 9.36 -19.82
N THR A 255 -15.77 10.19 -20.74
CA THR A 255 -14.34 10.24 -21.07
C THR A 255 -13.94 11.68 -21.38
N THR A 256 -12.76 12.12 -20.93
CA THR A 256 -12.23 13.45 -21.28
C THR A 256 -10.78 13.36 -21.73
N SER A 257 -10.41 14.25 -22.65
CA SER A 257 -9.15 14.16 -23.38
C SER A 257 -8.63 15.54 -23.79
N VAL A 258 -7.34 15.62 -24.10
CA VAL A 258 -6.71 16.77 -24.75
C VAL A 258 -5.92 16.27 -25.95
N THR A 259 -6.18 16.85 -27.11
CA THR A 259 -5.31 16.71 -28.27
C THR A 259 -4.28 17.84 -28.25
N LEU A 260 -3.01 17.49 -28.40
CA LEU A 260 -1.89 18.41 -28.53
C LEU A 260 -1.29 18.25 -29.93
N THR A 261 -1.08 19.35 -30.63
CA THR A 261 -0.54 19.36 -32.00
C THR A 261 0.86 19.95 -32.04
N GLY A 262 1.80 19.23 -32.67
CA GLY A 262 3.16 19.68 -32.93
C GLY A 262 4.04 19.91 -31.69
N VAL A 263 3.91 19.07 -30.66
CA VAL A 263 4.72 19.16 -29.43
C VAL A 263 6.09 18.50 -29.58
N THR A 264 7.12 19.02 -28.90
CA THR A 264 8.38 18.29 -28.63
C THR A 264 8.58 17.96 -27.16
N ALA A 265 7.80 18.59 -26.26
CA ALA A 265 7.82 18.32 -24.84
C ALA A 265 6.43 18.41 -24.22
N THR A 266 6.07 17.42 -23.39
CA THR A 266 4.93 17.53 -22.47
C THR A 266 5.32 17.14 -21.06
N ASP A 267 4.75 17.84 -20.07
CA ASP A 267 4.83 17.48 -18.65
C ASP A 267 3.41 17.31 -18.11
N MET A 268 3.08 16.09 -17.71
CA MET A 268 1.79 15.70 -17.14
C MET A 268 1.89 15.59 -15.63
N ILE A 269 0.99 16.27 -14.91
CA ILE A 269 0.89 16.27 -13.45
C ILE A 269 -0.47 15.70 -13.06
N ILE A 270 -0.48 14.55 -12.38
CA ILE A 270 -1.70 13.81 -12.04
C ILE A 270 -1.87 13.72 -10.52
N ALA A 271 -2.97 14.27 -10.01
CA ALA A 271 -3.42 14.06 -8.64
C ALA A 271 -4.75 13.30 -8.62
N THR A 272 -4.93 12.50 -7.59
CA THR A 272 -6.13 11.68 -7.36
C THR A 272 -6.51 11.75 -5.89
N ALA A 273 -7.81 11.82 -5.59
CA ALA A 273 -8.32 11.81 -4.23
C ALA A 273 -9.71 11.17 -4.15
N THR A 274 -10.06 10.60 -3.00
CA THR A 274 -11.44 10.18 -2.67
C THR A 274 -12.06 11.07 -1.59
N THR A 275 -13.25 10.71 -1.12
CA THR A 275 -13.92 11.25 0.09
C THR A 275 -13.56 10.52 1.39
N PHE A 276 -12.49 9.73 1.41
CA PHE A 276 -11.98 9.08 2.62
C PHE A 276 -11.47 10.12 3.65
N ASP A 277 -11.81 9.92 4.94
CA ASP A 277 -11.42 10.80 6.05
C ASP A 277 -10.47 10.11 7.06
N GLY A 278 -10.46 8.76 7.09
CA GLY A 278 -9.58 7.95 7.95
C GLY A 278 -10.01 6.48 8.05
N ILE A 279 -9.11 5.59 8.47
CA ILE A 279 -9.40 4.14 8.58
C ILE A 279 -10.51 3.92 9.63
N GLY A 280 -11.57 3.19 9.22
CA GLY A 280 -12.77 2.97 10.03
C GLY A 280 -13.63 4.21 10.28
N SER A 281 -13.41 5.31 9.55
CA SER A 281 -14.16 6.57 9.67
C SER A 281 -15.11 6.80 8.47
N PRO A 282 -16.28 7.43 8.66
CA PRO A 282 -17.22 7.69 7.57
C PRO A 282 -16.64 8.66 6.53
N SER A 283 -17.04 8.50 5.27
CA SER A 283 -16.62 9.38 4.17
C SER A 283 -17.05 10.83 4.38
N ARG A 284 -16.21 11.80 3.97
CA ARG A 284 -16.44 13.22 4.14
C ARG A 284 -16.38 14.01 2.83
N GLY A 285 -17.47 14.71 2.56
CA GLY A 285 -17.66 15.50 1.35
C GLY A 285 -18.11 14.67 0.16
N ASP A 286 -17.89 15.21 -1.03
CA ASP A 286 -18.37 14.71 -2.32
C ASP A 286 -17.24 14.68 -3.38
N GLU A 287 -17.58 14.36 -4.63
CA GLU A 287 -16.68 14.35 -5.76
C GLU A 287 -16.02 15.71 -6.04
N TYR A 288 -16.71 16.82 -5.75
CA TYR A 288 -16.16 18.18 -5.86
C TYR A 288 -15.18 18.51 -4.73
N THR A 289 -15.42 17.97 -3.53
CA THR A 289 -14.49 18.03 -2.39
C THR A 289 -13.22 17.23 -2.69
N ALA A 290 -13.34 16.08 -3.36
CA ALA A 290 -12.21 15.31 -3.86
C ALA A 290 -11.46 16.04 -4.99
N LEU A 291 -12.20 16.63 -5.95
CA LEU A 291 -11.62 17.44 -7.02
C LEU A 291 -10.82 18.61 -6.47
N ALA A 292 -11.34 19.34 -5.49
CA ALA A 292 -10.65 20.46 -4.85
C ALA A 292 -9.31 20.03 -4.22
N ARG A 293 -9.23 18.84 -3.61
CA ARG A 293 -7.95 18.27 -3.11
C ARG A 293 -6.97 18.00 -4.24
N ALA A 294 -7.40 17.28 -5.28
CA ALA A 294 -6.57 16.93 -6.43
C ALA A 294 -6.07 18.18 -7.19
N THR A 295 -6.95 19.13 -7.47
CA THR A 295 -6.63 20.39 -8.15
C THR A 295 -5.64 21.25 -7.35
N VAL A 296 -5.72 21.28 -6.02
CA VAL A 296 -4.71 21.96 -5.17
C VAL A 296 -3.35 21.28 -5.26
N GLN A 297 -3.28 19.95 -5.31
CA GLN A 297 -2.01 19.22 -5.48
C GLN A 297 -1.38 19.51 -6.86
N VAL A 298 -2.18 19.44 -7.93
CA VAL A 298 -1.74 19.78 -9.31
C VAL A 298 -1.21 21.21 -9.41
N HIS A 299 -1.97 22.22 -8.97
CA HIS A 299 -1.49 23.61 -9.01
C HIS A 299 -0.30 23.86 -8.09
N SER A 300 -0.20 23.18 -6.94
CA SER A 300 0.97 23.30 -6.07
C SER A 300 2.24 22.77 -6.74
N ALA A 301 2.15 21.66 -7.49
CA ALA A 301 3.26 21.10 -8.25
C ALA A 301 3.61 21.93 -9.51
N LEU A 302 2.60 22.45 -10.24
CA LEU A 302 2.77 23.38 -11.36
C LEU A 302 3.53 24.63 -10.90
N ASN A 303 3.05 25.30 -9.84
CA ASN A 303 3.64 26.52 -9.29
C ASN A 303 5.04 26.31 -8.69
N ARG A 304 5.38 25.08 -8.28
CA ARG A 304 6.74 24.71 -7.85
C ARG A 304 7.68 24.50 -9.05
N GLY A 305 7.15 24.01 -10.18
CA GLY A 305 7.92 23.60 -11.34
C GLY A 305 8.48 22.18 -11.22
N ILE A 306 8.40 21.41 -12.30
CA ILE A 306 8.74 19.97 -12.32
C ILE A 306 10.18 19.67 -11.85
N PRO A 307 11.23 20.45 -12.19
CA PRO A 307 12.58 20.20 -11.68
C PRO A 307 12.67 20.18 -10.14
N ALA A 308 11.96 21.09 -9.46
CA ALA A 308 11.96 21.16 -8.00
C ALA A 308 11.01 20.15 -7.34
N VAL A 309 9.94 19.71 -8.05
CA VAL A 309 9.13 18.55 -7.63
C VAL A 309 9.96 17.25 -7.72
N ARG A 310 10.78 17.12 -8.76
CA ARG A 310 11.71 16.00 -8.97
C ARG A 310 12.84 15.98 -7.93
N GLU A 311 13.48 17.11 -7.67
CA GLU A 311 14.48 17.26 -6.60
C GLU A 311 13.95 16.79 -5.23
N ARG A 312 12.74 17.24 -4.88
CA ARG A 312 12.07 16.84 -3.63
C ARG A 312 11.71 15.36 -3.58
N GLN A 313 11.25 14.79 -4.69
CA GLN A 313 10.96 13.36 -4.78
C GLN A 313 12.22 12.51 -4.64
N LEU A 314 13.34 12.92 -5.25
CA LEU A 314 14.62 12.23 -5.09
C LEU A 314 15.11 12.30 -3.64
N ALA A 315 15.08 13.48 -3.02
CA ALA A 315 15.49 13.65 -1.63
C ALA A 315 14.67 12.77 -0.65
N ASP A 316 13.34 12.81 -0.72
CA ASP A 316 12.45 11.99 0.11
C ASP A 316 12.63 10.48 -0.11
N TYR A 317 12.85 10.07 -1.35
CA TYR A 317 13.01 8.68 -1.69
C TYR A 317 14.38 8.12 -1.28
N GLN A 318 15.46 8.83 -1.60
CA GLN A 318 16.83 8.41 -1.33
C GLN A 318 17.17 8.47 0.16
N GLU A 319 16.55 9.39 0.93
CA GLU A 319 16.62 9.40 2.40
C GLU A 319 16.18 8.04 3.01
N LEU A 320 15.27 7.31 2.34
CA LEU A 320 14.81 5.98 2.75
C LEU A 320 15.58 4.84 2.05
N PHE A 321 15.77 4.93 0.74
CA PHE A 321 16.32 3.83 -0.05
C PHE A 321 17.83 3.63 0.19
N ASP A 322 18.64 4.68 0.17
CA ASP A 322 20.11 4.58 0.22
C ASP A 322 20.65 4.15 1.61
N ARG A 323 19.75 3.98 2.60
CA ARG A 323 20.02 3.49 3.97
C ARG A 323 20.58 2.08 4.07
N VAL A 324 20.44 1.26 3.03
CA VAL A 324 20.98 -0.11 2.95
C VAL A 324 21.51 -0.31 1.54
N SER A 325 22.74 -0.81 1.43
CA SER A 325 23.40 -1.13 0.17
C SER A 325 24.12 -2.48 0.28
N TRP A 326 24.38 -3.10 -0.87
CA TRP A 326 25.08 -4.38 -0.97
C TRP A 326 26.33 -4.22 -1.84
N ASP A 327 27.45 -4.74 -1.36
CA ASP A 327 28.67 -4.95 -2.14
C ASP A 327 28.87 -6.48 -2.28
N LEU A 328 28.84 -6.96 -3.52
CA LEU A 328 29.06 -8.36 -3.86
C LEU A 328 30.18 -8.43 -4.90
N SER A 329 31.23 -9.20 -4.59
CA SER A 329 32.37 -9.43 -5.48
C SER A 329 32.02 -10.40 -6.62
N ALA A 330 31.08 -10.00 -7.47
CA ALA A 330 30.57 -10.74 -8.62
C ALA A 330 30.36 -9.79 -9.81
N GLU A 331 30.55 -10.30 -11.03
CA GLU A 331 30.43 -9.51 -12.27
C GLU A 331 28.98 -9.04 -12.51
N GLU A 332 28.80 -7.77 -12.84
CA GLU A 332 27.48 -7.19 -13.12
C GLU A 332 27.10 -7.31 -14.60
N ARG A 333 25.95 -7.95 -14.85
CA ARG A 333 25.40 -8.16 -16.21
C ARG A 333 24.55 -6.96 -16.66
N ARG A 334 25.19 -5.79 -16.76
CA ARG A 334 24.56 -4.45 -16.85
C ARG A 334 23.69 -4.22 -18.09
N ASP A 335 24.02 -4.86 -19.22
CA ASP A 335 23.40 -4.63 -20.54
C ASP A 335 22.26 -5.61 -20.88
N GLU A 336 22.06 -6.67 -20.09
CA GLU A 336 21.01 -7.66 -20.29
C GLU A 336 19.68 -7.22 -19.66
N SER A 337 18.55 -7.60 -20.27
CA SER A 337 17.25 -7.43 -19.61
C SER A 337 17.11 -8.37 -18.40
N THR A 338 16.35 -7.95 -17.40
CA THR A 338 16.10 -8.75 -16.17
C THR A 338 15.50 -10.13 -16.51
N SER A 339 14.68 -10.20 -17.56
CA SER A 339 14.13 -11.45 -18.09
C SER A 339 15.15 -12.32 -18.82
N GLU A 340 16.19 -11.77 -19.44
CA GLU A 340 17.31 -12.55 -20.00
C GLU A 340 18.19 -13.10 -18.87
N ARG A 341 18.62 -12.24 -17.94
CA ARG A 341 19.38 -12.61 -16.73
C ARG A 341 18.73 -13.77 -15.98
N LEU A 342 17.46 -13.63 -15.58
CA LEU A 342 16.74 -14.65 -14.81
C LEU A 342 16.62 -15.99 -15.56
N ARG A 343 16.34 -15.97 -16.88
CA ARG A 343 16.26 -17.21 -17.68
C ARG A 343 17.62 -17.89 -17.81
N ALA A 344 18.68 -17.13 -18.10
CA ALA A 344 20.05 -17.65 -18.23
C ALA A 344 20.62 -18.16 -16.89
N ALA A 345 20.18 -17.57 -15.77
CA ALA A 345 20.56 -17.96 -14.42
C ALA A 345 19.81 -19.22 -13.95
N THR A 346 18.55 -19.38 -14.35
CA THR A 346 17.70 -20.54 -13.99
C THR A 346 18.15 -21.85 -14.65
N THR A 347 18.86 -21.80 -15.79
CA THR A 347 19.40 -23.00 -16.47
C THR A 347 20.74 -23.49 -15.90
N GLN A 348 21.37 -22.77 -14.97
CA GLN A 348 22.64 -23.18 -14.37
C GLN A 348 22.44 -24.22 -13.25
N THR A 349 23.35 -25.18 -13.16
CA THR A 349 23.30 -26.28 -12.17
C THR A 349 23.34 -25.81 -10.71
N GLY A 350 23.90 -24.63 -10.43
CA GLY A 350 23.88 -24.00 -9.10
C GLY A 350 22.64 -23.14 -8.81
N GLY A 351 21.70 -23.04 -9.75
CA GLY A 351 20.52 -22.17 -9.68
C GLY A 351 20.83 -20.68 -9.84
N PRO A 352 19.79 -19.81 -9.83
CA PRO A 352 19.93 -18.41 -10.20
C PRO A 352 20.96 -17.62 -9.38
N LEU A 353 20.98 -17.84 -8.07
CA LEU A 353 21.83 -17.07 -7.15
C LEU A 353 23.33 -17.41 -7.26
N HIS A 354 23.67 -18.58 -7.83
CA HIS A 354 25.05 -18.94 -8.15
C HIS A 354 25.50 -18.32 -9.47
N ALA A 355 24.58 -18.16 -10.42
CA ALA A 355 24.84 -17.68 -11.76
C ALA A 355 24.82 -16.14 -11.89
N ASP A 356 24.03 -15.48 -11.06
CA ASP A 356 23.88 -14.03 -10.99
C ASP A 356 23.47 -13.63 -9.56
N PRO A 357 24.43 -13.49 -8.62
CA PRO A 357 24.14 -13.11 -7.23
C PRO A 357 23.42 -11.76 -7.11
N HIS A 358 23.63 -10.85 -8.07
CA HIS A 358 22.99 -9.55 -8.13
C HIS A 358 21.47 -9.62 -8.37
N LEU A 359 20.92 -10.77 -8.80
CA LEU A 359 19.46 -11.00 -8.78
C LEU A 359 18.89 -11.09 -7.36
N ALA A 360 19.67 -11.51 -6.35
CA ALA A 360 19.23 -11.47 -4.96
C ALA A 360 19.14 -10.03 -4.44
N VAL A 361 20.14 -9.20 -4.77
CA VAL A 361 20.17 -7.77 -4.41
C VAL A 361 19.00 -7.04 -5.06
N LEU A 362 18.80 -7.22 -6.38
CA LEU A 362 17.68 -6.63 -7.10
C LEU A 362 16.33 -7.00 -6.49
N LEU A 363 16.13 -8.25 -6.04
CA LEU A 363 14.89 -8.67 -5.39
C LEU A 363 14.71 -8.07 -3.98
N PHE A 364 15.79 -7.98 -3.19
CA PHE A 364 15.78 -7.34 -1.88
C PHE A 364 15.47 -5.84 -1.97
N ASP A 365 16.17 -5.14 -2.88
CA ASP A 365 15.96 -3.73 -3.17
C ASP A 365 14.56 -3.47 -3.70
N TYR A 366 14.03 -4.36 -4.56
CA TYR A 366 12.66 -4.26 -5.05
C TYR A 366 11.63 -4.43 -3.92
N GLY A 367 11.88 -5.31 -2.94
CA GLY A 367 11.05 -5.42 -1.73
C GLY A 367 11.04 -4.12 -0.90
N ARG A 368 12.20 -3.47 -0.72
CA ARG A 368 12.32 -2.17 -0.04
C ARG A 368 11.62 -1.05 -0.82
N TYR A 369 11.85 -1.00 -2.13
CA TYR A 369 11.21 -0.07 -3.06
C TYR A 369 9.68 -0.15 -2.99
N LEU A 370 9.12 -1.35 -3.15
CA LEU A 370 7.67 -1.55 -3.16
C LEU A 370 7.04 -1.05 -1.86
N LEU A 371 7.64 -1.32 -0.69
CA LEU A 371 7.12 -0.84 0.60
C LEU A 371 7.22 0.69 0.74
N ILE A 372 8.30 1.33 0.29
CA ILE A 372 8.42 2.81 0.23
C ILE A 372 7.34 3.40 -0.68
N SER A 373 7.07 2.76 -1.82
CA SER A 373 6.08 3.22 -2.81
C SER A 373 4.63 2.89 -2.46
N SER A 374 4.36 1.91 -1.58
CA SER A 374 3.00 1.47 -1.22
C SER A 374 2.53 1.87 0.18
N SER A 375 3.41 2.20 1.13
CA SER A 375 3.01 2.55 2.51
C SER A 375 3.82 3.73 3.04
N ARG A 376 3.18 4.89 3.19
CA ARG A 376 3.77 6.10 3.80
C ARG A 376 2.71 6.82 4.65
N ARG A 377 3.15 7.61 5.64
CA ARG A 377 2.29 8.33 6.60
C ARG A 377 1.12 9.08 5.92
N GLY A 378 -0.11 8.81 6.35
CA GLY A 378 -1.33 9.41 5.81
C GLY A 378 -1.83 8.81 4.49
N GLY A 379 -1.20 7.74 4.00
CA GLY A 379 -1.80 6.78 3.06
C GLY A 379 -2.41 5.59 3.81
N THR A 380 -2.76 4.53 3.08
CA THR A 380 -3.26 3.26 3.63
C THR A 380 -2.14 2.24 3.85
N PRO A 381 -2.37 1.16 4.62
CA PRO A 381 -1.43 0.05 4.64
C PRO A 381 -1.29 -0.60 3.25
N ALA A 382 -0.13 -1.21 3.00
CA ALA A 382 0.10 -2.07 1.85
C ALA A 382 -0.84 -3.29 1.91
N ASN A 383 -1.73 -3.43 0.93
CA ASN A 383 -2.69 -4.53 0.83
C ASN A 383 -2.08 -5.77 0.12
N LEU A 384 -2.90 -6.76 -0.23
CA LEU A 384 -2.43 -7.97 -0.93
C LEU A 384 -1.65 -7.68 -2.24
N GLN A 385 -1.86 -6.52 -2.86
CA GLN A 385 -1.17 -6.06 -4.07
C GLN A 385 -0.43 -4.73 -3.84
N GLY A 386 -0.05 -4.42 -2.59
CA GLY A 386 0.57 -3.14 -2.21
C GLY A 386 -0.42 -1.99 -2.34
N ILE A 387 -0.38 -1.28 -3.47
CA ILE A 387 -1.39 -0.29 -3.90
C ILE A 387 -1.70 -0.40 -5.41
N TRP A 388 -1.37 -1.51 -6.09
CA TRP A 388 -1.50 -1.65 -7.54
C TRP A 388 -2.56 -2.70 -7.90
N ASN A 389 -3.60 -2.32 -8.65
CA ASN A 389 -4.71 -3.22 -9.02
C ASN A 389 -5.46 -2.75 -10.27
N ASP A 390 -5.72 -3.65 -11.23
CA ASP A 390 -6.52 -3.41 -12.44
C ASP A 390 -7.97 -3.94 -12.37
N SER A 391 -8.33 -4.76 -11.36
CA SER A 391 -9.62 -5.47 -11.30
C SER A 391 -10.55 -4.98 -10.19
N ILE A 392 -11.81 -4.68 -10.53
CA ILE A 392 -12.87 -4.37 -9.53
C ILE A 392 -13.11 -5.57 -8.60
N ARG A 393 -13.11 -6.80 -9.14
CA ARG A 393 -13.16 -8.04 -8.36
C ARG A 393 -11.76 -8.65 -8.33
N ALA A 394 -10.84 -7.98 -7.63
CA ALA A 394 -9.48 -8.49 -7.45
C ALA A 394 -9.45 -9.83 -6.68
N PRO A 395 -8.42 -10.67 -6.87
CA PRO A 395 -8.21 -11.88 -6.08
C PRO A 395 -8.23 -11.57 -4.57
N TRP A 396 -9.07 -12.28 -3.83
CA TRP A 396 -9.33 -12.03 -2.39
C TRP A 396 -9.62 -10.54 -2.08
N SER A 397 -10.34 -9.88 -2.99
CA SER A 397 -10.72 -8.46 -2.93
C SER A 397 -9.54 -7.47 -2.93
N SER A 398 -8.30 -7.94 -3.15
CA SER A 398 -7.05 -7.22 -2.83
C SER A 398 -7.09 -6.58 -1.43
N GLY A 399 -7.70 -7.29 -0.48
CA GLY A 399 -7.95 -6.81 0.87
C GLY A 399 -6.74 -6.87 1.80
N TYR A 400 -7.00 -6.87 3.11
CA TYR A 400 -6.00 -7.08 4.14
C TYR A 400 -6.19 -8.45 4.79
N THR A 401 -5.51 -9.48 4.28
CA THR A 401 -5.50 -10.81 4.90
C THR A 401 -4.51 -10.86 6.07
N THR A 402 -5.04 -11.02 7.27
CA THR A 402 -4.36 -10.82 8.57
C THR A 402 -3.91 -12.12 9.24
N ASN A 403 -4.01 -13.27 8.55
CA ASN A 403 -3.51 -14.56 9.04
C ASN A 403 -2.12 -14.95 8.49
N ILE A 404 -1.52 -14.10 7.65
CA ILE A 404 -0.09 -14.11 7.27
C ILE A 404 0.28 -12.87 6.42
N ASN A 405 -0.56 -12.48 5.44
CA ASN A 405 -0.14 -11.59 4.35
C ASN A 405 0.16 -10.17 4.80
N LEU A 406 -0.75 -9.52 5.55
CA LEU A 406 -0.52 -8.16 6.03
C LEU A 406 0.71 -8.09 6.94
N GLN A 407 0.95 -9.12 7.75
CA GLN A 407 2.16 -9.19 8.57
C GLN A 407 3.43 -9.33 7.71
N MET A 408 3.39 -10.20 6.69
CA MET A 408 4.51 -10.39 5.75
C MET A 408 4.89 -9.09 5.02
N ASN A 409 3.91 -8.27 4.62
CA ASN A 409 4.15 -6.96 4.00
C ASN A 409 5.00 -6.02 4.87
N TYR A 410 4.94 -6.15 6.20
CA TYR A 410 5.63 -5.29 7.16
C TYR A 410 6.80 -5.94 7.90
N TRP A 411 7.09 -7.22 7.69
CA TRP A 411 8.34 -7.85 8.17
C TRP A 411 9.62 -7.07 7.79
N PRO A 412 9.79 -6.55 6.55
CA PRO A 412 11.00 -5.80 6.21
C PRO A 412 11.02 -4.36 6.77
N ALA A 413 9.92 -3.82 7.30
CA ALA A 413 9.83 -2.39 7.63
C ALA A 413 10.91 -1.94 8.63
N GLU A 414 11.13 -2.69 9.70
CA GLU A 414 12.19 -2.38 10.67
C GLU A 414 13.57 -2.87 10.20
N VAL A 415 13.68 -4.16 9.85
CA VAL A 415 14.98 -4.80 9.57
C VAL A 415 15.65 -4.32 8.28
N ALA A 416 14.89 -3.76 7.33
CA ALA A 416 15.41 -3.11 6.12
C ALA A 416 15.48 -1.58 6.23
N ASN A 417 15.35 -1.04 7.45
CA ASN A 417 15.56 0.36 7.84
C ASN A 417 14.56 1.37 7.24
N LEU A 418 13.27 1.00 7.23
CA LEU A 418 12.13 1.77 6.68
C LEU A 418 10.98 2.02 7.70
N PRO A 419 11.24 2.39 8.98
CA PRO A 419 10.18 2.57 9.99
C PRO A 419 9.12 3.62 9.61
N GLU A 420 9.44 4.56 8.71
CA GLU A 420 8.53 5.59 8.18
C GLU A 420 7.37 5.00 7.33
N THR A 421 7.45 3.71 7.00
CA THR A 421 6.41 2.97 6.28
C THR A 421 5.35 2.39 7.22
N MET A 422 5.63 2.28 8.53
CA MET A 422 4.75 1.69 9.55
C MET A 422 3.49 2.48 9.94
N PRO A 423 3.42 3.85 9.89
CA PRO A 423 2.28 4.59 10.43
C PRO A 423 0.89 4.14 9.92
N PRO A 424 0.67 3.84 8.63
CA PRO A 424 -0.63 3.34 8.17
C PRO A 424 -1.04 2.00 8.79
N LEU A 425 -0.10 1.08 9.03
CA LEU A 425 -0.38 -0.17 9.74
C LEU A 425 -0.78 0.10 11.20
N ILE A 426 -0.11 1.05 11.85
CA ILE A 426 -0.43 1.46 13.23
C ILE A 426 -1.85 2.04 13.29
N GLU A 427 -2.20 2.94 12.37
CA GLU A 427 -3.54 3.52 12.24
C GLU A 427 -4.62 2.45 11.98
N MET A 428 -4.30 1.42 11.20
CA MET A 428 -5.16 0.25 10.97
C MET A 428 -5.35 -0.59 12.25
N ILE A 429 -4.27 -0.94 12.95
CA ILE A 429 -4.33 -1.73 14.19
C ILE A 429 -5.13 -0.99 15.26
N GLU A 430 -4.95 0.34 15.36
CA GLU A 430 -5.77 1.20 16.19
C GLU A 430 -7.27 1.13 15.84
N ALA A 431 -7.63 1.26 14.57
CA ALA A 431 -9.02 1.23 14.11
C ALA A 431 -9.67 -0.14 14.38
N LEU A 432 -8.96 -1.23 14.10
CA LEU A 432 -9.37 -2.59 14.44
C LEU A 432 -9.55 -2.77 15.96
N SER A 433 -8.69 -2.16 16.77
CA SER A 433 -8.83 -2.16 18.24
C SER A 433 -10.01 -1.33 18.76
N ARG A 434 -10.61 -0.45 17.93
CA ARG A 434 -11.83 0.29 18.26
C ARG A 434 -13.07 -0.53 17.88
N ASN A 435 -13.17 -0.96 16.63
CA ASN A 435 -14.31 -1.74 16.13
C ASN A 435 -14.40 -3.11 16.80
N GLY A 436 -13.27 -3.79 16.98
CA GLY A 436 -13.17 -5.17 17.46
C GLY A 436 -13.65 -5.40 18.88
N ARG A 437 -13.89 -4.35 19.66
CA ARG A 437 -14.51 -4.42 21.00
C ARG A 437 -15.99 -4.81 20.89
N GLN A 438 -16.69 -4.23 19.92
CA GLN A 438 -18.10 -4.57 19.64
C GLN A 438 -18.25 -6.01 19.14
N THR A 439 -17.23 -6.51 18.42
CA THR A 439 -17.21 -7.90 17.93
C THR A 439 -16.81 -8.90 19.03
N ALA A 440 -15.90 -8.54 19.95
CA ALA A 440 -15.53 -9.37 21.10
C ALA A 440 -16.69 -9.54 22.09
N ASP A 441 -17.36 -8.44 22.45
CA ASP A 441 -18.56 -8.44 23.30
C ASP A 441 -19.69 -9.25 22.64
N ARG A 442 -20.09 -8.89 21.41
CA ARG A 442 -21.25 -9.51 20.75
C ARG A 442 -21.06 -10.97 20.35
N LEU A 443 -19.91 -11.37 19.82
CA LEU A 443 -19.72 -12.74 19.34
C LEU A 443 -19.22 -13.70 20.43
N TYR A 444 -18.49 -13.20 21.42
CA TYR A 444 -17.78 -14.04 22.38
C TYR A 444 -18.13 -13.76 23.85
N GLY A 445 -18.85 -12.66 24.13
CA GLY A 445 -19.11 -12.22 25.51
C GLY A 445 -17.83 -11.84 26.25
N ALA A 446 -16.81 -11.41 25.51
CA ALA A 446 -15.44 -11.26 25.98
C ALA A 446 -15.00 -9.80 26.03
N SER A 447 -14.17 -9.48 27.02
CA SER A 447 -13.47 -8.21 27.16
C SER A 447 -12.46 -8.00 26.03
N GLY A 448 -11.92 -6.79 25.93
CA GLY A 448 -10.82 -6.50 25.03
C GLY A 448 -11.27 -6.21 23.59
N TRP A 449 -10.53 -6.70 22.59
CA TRP A 449 -10.89 -6.61 21.18
C TRP A 449 -10.47 -7.85 20.38
N VAL A 450 -11.21 -8.14 19.31
CA VAL A 450 -10.92 -9.21 18.35
C VAL A 450 -11.01 -8.69 16.91
N THR A 451 -10.23 -9.28 16.02
CA THR A 451 -10.50 -9.26 14.57
C THR A 451 -10.10 -10.62 13.98
N HIS A 452 -10.61 -10.92 12.79
CA HIS A 452 -10.46 -12.22 12.12
C HIS A 452 -9.55 -12.10 10.89
N HIS A 453 -9.43 -13.18 10.11
CA HIS A 453 -8.40 -13.36 9.08
C HIS A 453 -8.40 -12.38 7.90
N ASN A 454 -9.43 -11.55 7.74
CA ASN A 454 -9.55 -10.55 6.68
C ASN A 454 -10.10 -9.23 7.25
N THR A 455 -9.65 -8.11 6.68
CA THR A 455 -10.21 -6.77 6.90
C THR A 455 -10.05 -5.88 5.65
N ASP A 456 -10.62 -4.68 5.71
CA ASP A 456 -10.61 -3.62 4.70
C ASP A 456 -10.33 -2.25 5.37
N ILE A 457 -10.32 -1.15 4.60
CA ILE A 457 -10.10 0.21 5.16
C ILE A 457 -11.21 0.69 6.12
N TRP A 458 -12.34 -0.01 6.21
CA TRP A 458 -13.41 0.29 7.16
C TRP A 458 -13.15 -0.35 8.53
N ALA A 459 -11.99 -1.02 8.68
CA ALA A 459 -11.61 -1.78 9.85
C ALA A 459 -12.67 -2.83 10.22
N TYR A 460 -13.09 -3.61 9.22
CA TYR A 460 -13.93 -4.78 9.37
C TYR A 460 -13.31 -5.77 10.38
N THR A 461 -14.11 -6.34 11.30
CA THR A 461 -13.63 -7.20 12.39
C THR A 461 -14.34 -8.54 12.56
N GLN A 462 -15.49 -8.78 11.95
CA GLN A 462 -16.21 -10.06 12.02
C GLN A 462 -15.51 -11.19 11.23
N PRO A 463 -15.80 -12.47 11.52
CA PRO A 463 -15.39 -13.57 10.64
C PRO A 463 -16.23 -13.52 9.37
N VAL A 464 -15.60 -13.49 8.20
CA VAL A 464 -16.31 -13.44 6.91
C VAL A 464 -16.89 -14.80 6.51
N GLY A 465 -17.81 -14.80 5.56
CA GLY A 465 -18.14 -15.99 4.76
C GLY A 465 -19.60 -16.42 4.70
N ASN A 466 -20.50 -15.58 5.19
CA ASN A 466 -21.95 -15.60 4.95
C ASN A 466 -22.66 -16.93 5.26
N GLY A 467 -22.10 -17.72 6.19
CA GLY A 467 -22.62 -19.03 6.57
C GLY A 467 -22.33 -20.14 5.56
N THR A 468 -21.49 -19.90 4.54
CA THR A 468 -21.16 -20.89 3.50
C THR A 468 -19.68 -21.29 3.51
N HIS A 469 -18.78 -20.40 3.91
CA HIS A 469 -17.33 -20.63 3.89
C HIS A 469 -16.86 -21.69 4.88
N ASP A 470 -15.70 -22.28 4.60
CA ASP A 470 -15.07 -23.32 5.41
C ASP A 470 -14.38 -22.72 6.65
N PRO A 471 -14.80 -23.09 7.88
CA PRO A 471 -14.24 -22.55 9.13
C PRO A 471 -12.72 -22.62 9.26
N LYS A 472 -12.03 -23.59 8.62
CA LYS A 472 -10.57 -23.81 8.73
C LYS A 472 -9.71 -22.60 8.30
N TRP A 473 -10.32 -21.62 7.65
CA TRP A 473 -9.72 -20.32 7.36
C TRP A 473 -10.63 -19.15 7.74
N SER A 474 -11.96 -19.27 7.61
CA SER A 474 -12.85 -18.15 7.91
C SER A 474 -12.92 -17.82 9.40
N PHE A 475 -12.96 -18.84 10.26
CA PHE A 475 -13.05 -18.70 11.71
C PHE A 475 -11.67 -18.76 12.37
N TRP A 476 -11.00 -17.60 12.44
CA TRP A 476 -9.67 -17.46 13.04
C TRP A 476 -9.56 -16.13 13.82
N PRO A 477 -9.87 -16.10 15.13
CA PRO A 477 -9.94 -14.86 15.94
C PRO A 477 -8.58 -14.35 16.47
N PHE A 478 -7.45 -14.74 15.85
CA PHE A 478 -6.09 -14.48 16.39
C PHE A 478 -5.33 -13.37 15.67
N ALA A 479 -5.98 -12.64 14.77
CA ALA A 479 -5.37 -11.53 14.03
C ALA A 479 -4.87 -10.42 14.95
N GLY A 480 -5.67 -9.98 15.93
CA GLY A 480 -5.29 -8.94 16.89
C GLY A 480 -4.01 -9.26 17.67
N PRO A 481 -3.93 -10.42 18.34
CA PRO A 481 -2.72 -10.92 19.02
C PRO A 481 -1.46 -10.98 18.14
N TRP A 482 -1.57 -11.29 16.85
CA TRP A 482 -0.43 -11.23 15.93
C TRP A 482 -0.12 -9.78 15.53
N LEU A 483 -1.13 -8.97 15.18
CA LEU A 483 -0.93 -7.58 14.77
C LEU A 483 -0.24 -6.73 15.85
N VAL A 484 -0.53 -6.92 17.14
CA VAL A 484 0.17 -6.18 18.22
C VAL A 484 1.66 -6.51 18.33
N ARG A 485 2.14 -7.60 17.72
CA ARG A 485 3.59 -7.86 17.57
C ARG A 485 4.29 -6.75 16.80
N HIS A 486 3.67 -6.22 15.74
CA HIS A 486 4.23 -5.12 14.96
C HIS A 486 4.35 -3.82 15.79
N LEU A 487 3.43 -3.58 16.74
CA LEU A 487 3.54 -2.45 17.67
C LEU A 487 4.70 -2.64 18.67
N GLN A 488 4.86 -3.85 19.21
CA GLN A 488 5.97 -4.21 20.11
C GLN A 488 7.33 -4.19 19.40
N GLU A 489 7.37 -4.65 18.15
CA GLU A 489 8.59 -4.69 17.34
C GLU A 489 8.99 -3.27 16.89
N HIS A 490 8.05 -2.43 16.43
CA HIS A 490 8.33 -1.00 16.17
C HIS A 490 8.95 -0.31 17.40
N LEU A 491 8.41 -0.56 18.61
CA LEU A 491 8.97 -0.03 19.85
C LEU A 491 10.37 -0.62 20.18
N ALA A 492 10.59 -1.91 19.95
CA ALA A 492 11.88 -2.58 20.17
C ALA A 492 12.99 -2.10 19.21
N PHE A 493 12.65 -1.68 17.99
CA PHE A 493 13.55 -1.01 17.06
C PHE A 493 13.70 0.51 17.32
N GLY A 494 13.06 1.02 18.39
CA GLY A 494 13.19 2.39 18.89
C GLY A 494 12.18 3.40 18.34
N ALA A 495 11.10 2.93 17.70
CA ALA A 495 9.96 3.70 17.22
C ALA A 495 10.31 4.99 16.44
N ARG A 496 11.37 4.94 15.61
CA ARG A 496 12.01 6.12 15.01
C ARG A 496 11.11 7.00 14.15
N ALA A 497 9.98 6.47 13.67
CA ALA A 497 8.99 7.21 12.88
C ALA A 497 7.91 7.92 13.72
N GLN A 498 7.98 7.81 15.05
CA GLN A 498 7.10 8.48 16.00
C GLN A 498 7.76 9.76 16.55
N PRO A 499 7.03 10.87 16.68
CA PRO A 499 7.56 12.10 17.30
C PRO A 499 7.96 11.90 18.76
N ASP A 500 7.26 11.02 19.47
CA ASP A 500 7.51 10.67 20.87
C ASP A 500 7.30 9.15 21.08
N PRO A 501 8.38 8.37 21.27
CA PRO A 501 8.30 6.93 21.56
C PRO A 501 7.65 6.57 22.89
N GLU A 502 7.67 7.46 23.89
CA GLU A 502 7.11 7.22 25.23
C GLU A 502 5.59 7.41 25.21
N GLU A 503 5.09 8.51 24.63
CA GLU A 503 3.66 8.69 24.36
C GLU A 503 3.12 7.56 23.45
N PHE A 504 3.87 7.17 22.41
CA PHE A 504 3.48 6.03 21.55
C PHE A 504 3.36 4.73 22.35
N ALA A 505 4.32 4.43 23.23
CA ALA A 505 4.27 3.25 24.09
C ALA A 505 3.07 3.29 25.06
N HIS A 506 2.84 4.43 25.73
CA HIS A 506 1.81 4.59 26.75
C HIS A 506 0.39 4.70 26.20
N HIS A 507 0.20 5.31 25.02
CA HIS A 507 -1.13 5.59 24.48
C HIS A 507 -1.55 4.64 23.35
N ILE A 508 -0.61 4.08 22.58
CA ILE A 508 -0.92 3.15 21.48
C ILE A 508 -0.51 1.71 21.85
N VAL A 509 0.78 1.45 22.07
CA VAL A 509 1.29 0.07 22.20
C VAL A 509 0.66 -0.64 23.40
N TRP A 510 0.75 -0.05 24.60
CA TRP A 510 0.25 -0.70 25.82
C TRP A 510 -1.28 -0.88 25.82
N PRO A 511 -2.12 0.15 25.56
CA PRO A 511 -3.57 -0.02 25.63
C PRO A 511 -4.12 -1.01 24.60
N VAL A 512 -3.57 -1.02 23.37
CA VAL A 512 -3.99 -1.98 22.34
C VAL A 512 -3.51 -3.40 22.64
N THR A 513 -2.27 -3.56 23.14
CA THR A 513 -1.72 -4.88 23.54
C THR A 513 -2.48 -5.47 24.73
N ALA A 514 -2.66 -4.69 25.81
CA ALA A 514 -3.38 -5.14 27.00
C ALA A 514 -4.84 -5.50 26.64
N SER A 515 -5.47 -4.71 25.76
CA SER A 515 -6.81 -4.99 25.28
C SER A 515 -6.90 -6.21 24.34
N ALA A 516 -5.81 -6.63 23.68
CA ALA A 516 -5.77 -7.89 22.94
C ALA A 516 -5.57 -9.09 23.90
N ALA A 517 -4.74 -8.92 24.92
CA ALA A 517 -4.50 -9.92 25.96
C ALA A 517 -5.76 -10.22 26.79
N GLN A 518 -6.57 -9.20 27.10
CA GLN A 518 -7.88 -9.35 27.75
C GLN A 518 -8.81 -10.29 26.96
N PHE A 519 -8.92 -10.10 25.64
CA PHE A 519 -9.72 -11.00 24.79
C PHE A 519 -9.21 -12.45 24.85
N LEU A 520 -7.89 -12.66 24.80
CA LEU A 520 -7.32 -14.01 24.94
C LEU A 520 -7.60 -14.65 26.30
N LEU A 521 -7.52 -13.89 27.40
CA LEU A 521 -7.80 -14.40 28.75
C LEU A 521 -9.26 -14.84 28.89
N ASP A 522 -10.21 -14.09 28.34
CA ASP A 522 -11.64 -14.42 28.34
C ASP A 522 -11.99 -15.53 27.32
N TRP A 523 -11.16 -15.75 26.30
CA TRP A 523 -11.37 -16.77 25.26
C TRP A 523 -10.78 -18.14 25.59
N LEU A 524 -9.70 -18.18 26.39
CA LEU A 524 -9.07 -19.40 26.86
C LEU A 524 -10.01 -20.22 27.77
N VAL A 525 -9.91 -21.54 27.68
CA VAL A 525 -10.61 -22.50 28.53
C VAL A 525 -9.65 -23.57 29.05
N GLU A 526 -9.88 -24.00 30.29
CA GLU A 526 -9.13 -25.08 30.92
C GLU A 526 -9.36 -26.41 30.16
N GLN A 527 -8.28 -27.15 29.93
CA GLN A 527 -8.27 -28.46 29.29
C GLN A 527 -8.27 -29.57 30.34
N PRO A 528 -8.59 -30.83 29.98
CA PRO A 528 -8.62 -31.95 30.93
C PRO A 528 -7.29 -32.30 31.61
N ASP A 529 -6.17 -31.72 31.19
CA ASP A 529 -4.84 -31.85 31.79
C ASP A 529 -4.44 -30.64 32.68
N GLY A 530 -5.34 -29.66 32.87
CA GLY A 530 -5.09 -28.43 33.62
C GLY A 530 -4.35 -27.34 32.84
N THR A 531 -4.10 -27.52 31.53
CA THR A 531 -3.56 -26.46 30.67
C THR A 531 -4.65 -25.50 30.21
N LEU A 532 -4.28 -24.28 29.78
CA LEU A 532 -5.20 -23.36 29.10
C LEU A 532 -5.06 -23.53 27.58
N GLY A 533 -6.20 -23.62 26.88
CA GLY A 533 -6.26 -23.78 25.42
C GLY A 533 -7.56 -23.19 24.84
N THR A 534 -7.72 -23.24 23.53
CA THR A 534 -8.83 -22.58 22.81
C THR A 534 -9.80 -23.57 22.19
N LYS A 535 -11.08 -23.46 22.57
CA LYS A 535 -12.23 -24.15 21.95
C LYS A 535 -13.37 -23.12 21.82
N PRO A 536 -14.14 -23.05 20.71
CA PRO A 536 -14.00 -23.76 19.44
C PRO A 536 -12.65 -23.46 18.75
N PRO A 537 -12.26 -24.21 17.71
CA PRO A 537 -10.86 -24.56 17.52
C PRO A 537 -10.01 -23.34 17.14
N ALA A 538 -8.77 -23.28 17.67
CA ALA A 538 -7.72 -22.58 16.96
C ALA A 538 -7.45 -23.32 15.63
N THR A 539 -7.95 -22.74 14.54
CA THR A 539 -7.70 -23.22 13.19
C THR A 539 -6.24 -22.96 12.84
N SER A 540 -5.49 -24.03 12.52
CA SER A 540 -4.17 -23.89 11.91
C SER A 540 -4.38 -23.44 10.47
N PRO A 541 -4.01 -22.19 10.08
CA PRO A 541 -4.53 -21.57 8.86
C PRO A 541 -4.36 -22.44 7.61
N THR A 542 -5.47 -22.71 6.92
CA THR A 542 -5.57 -23.52 5.70
C THR A 542 -5.34 -25.04 5.84
N THR A 543 -4.86 -25.53 6.98
CA THR A 543 -4.58 -26.97 7.21
C THR A 543 -5.63 -27.64 8.10
N ALA A 544 -6.23 -28.73 7.63
CA ALA A 544 -7.09 -29.60 8.45
C ALA A 544 -6.25 -30.47 9.43
N PRO A 545 -6.75 -30.78 10.64
CA PRO A 545 -6.04 -31.64 11.58
C PRO A 545 -5.99 -33.11 11.10
N THR A 546 -4.80 -33.58 10.73
CA THR A 546 -4.56 -34.91 10.15
C THR A 546 -4.12 -35.95 11.19
N GLY A 547 -5.01 -36.32 12.11
CA GLY A 547 -4.80 -37.49 12.97
C GLY A 547 -5.74 -37.59 14.18
N PRO A 548 -5.83 -38.77 14.81
CA PRO A 548 -6.41 -38.90 16.15
C PRO A 548 -5.52 -38.17 17.19
N PRO A 549 -6.06 -37.81 18.37
CA PRO A 549 -5.27 -37.17 19.41
C PRO A 549 -4.08 -38.07 19.82
N PRO A 550 -2.87 -37.51 20.03
CA PRO A 550 -1.71 -38.29 20.42
C PRO A 550 -1.95 -38.93 21.80
N SER A 551 -1.77 -40.25 21.89
CA SER A 551 -1.88 -40.96 23.16
C SER A 551 -0.81 -40.48 24.15
N THR A 552 -1.21 -40.35 25.41
CA THR A 552 -0.39 -39.82 26.50
C THR A 552 0.98 -40.50 26.58
N THR A 553 2.04 -39.72 26.41
CA THR A 553 3.42 -40.19 26.58
C THR A 553 4.12 -39.31 27.62
N THR A 554 4.44 -39.89 28.78
CA THR A 554 5.08 -39.24 29.93
C THR A 554 6.46 -38.65 29.54
N PRO A 555 6.87 -37.47 30.06
CA PRO A 555 8.14 -36.84 29.70
C PRO A 555 9.34 -37.72 30.06
N ALA A 556 10.05 -38.19 29.03
CA ALA A 556 11.28 -38.96 29.18
C ALA A 556 12.44 -38.05 29.62
N ARG A 557 13.06 -38.41 30.75
CA ARG A 557 14.17 -37.69 31.39
C ARG A 557 15.47 -37.85 30.58
N ASN A 558 16.33 -36.82 30.54
CA ASN A 558 17.63 -36.88 29.86
C ASN A 558 18.45 -38.12 30.30
N GLY A 559 18.92 -38.89 29.31
CA GLY A 559 19.72 -40.12 29.50
C GLY A 559 20.63 -40.38 28.31
N SER A 560 21.87 -40.79 28.58
CA SER A 560 22.99 -40.80 27.64
C SER A 560 23.01 -41.94 26.61
N THR A 561 23.52 -41.62 25.41
CA THR A 561 24.30 -42.49 24.49
C THR A 561 23.70 -43.84 24.03
N GLY A 562 23.38 -43.93 22.73
CA GLY A 562 23.20 -45.20 22.01
C GLY A 562 23.43 -45.01 20.50
N ARG A 563 24.25 -45.86 19.87
CA ARG A 563 24.65 -45.75 18.44
C ARG A 563 24.12 -46.96 17.65
N ALA A 564 23.31 -46.72 16.63
CA ALA A 564 22.78 -47.77 15.75
C ALA A 564 22.79 -47.34 14.27
N THR A 565 22.84 -48.32 13.36
CA THR A 565 22.99 -48.15 11.90
C THR A 565 21.65 -48.27 11.15
N PRO A 566 21.50 -47.67 9.96
CA PRO A 566 20.27 -47.75 9.17
C PRO A 566 20.03 -49.15 8.58
N ARG A 567 18.76 -49.47 8.27
CA ARG A 567 18.32 -50.63 7.47
C ARG A 567 17.44 -50.18 6.30
N SER A 568 17.53 -50.90 5.19
CA SER A 568 16.82 -50.63 3.94
C SER A 568 15.33 -51.04 3.98
N PRO A 569 14.47 -50.44 3.13
CA PRO A 569 13.08 -50.88 2.94
C PRO A 569 12.96 -52.13 2.04
N PRO A 570 11.89 -52.95 2.18
CA PRO A 570 11.55 -54.05 1.27
C PRO A 570 10.74 -53.59 0.04
N ALA A 571 10.49 -54.48 -0.92
CA ALA A 571 9.84 -54.17 -2.21
C ALA A 571 8.82 -55.24 -2.69
N GLY A 572 7.90 -54.83 -3.58
CA GLY A 572 6.89 -55.66 -4.28
C GLY A 572 5.49 -55.00 -4.23
N SER A 573 4.79 -54.56 -5.29
CA SER A 573 4.59 -54.96 -6.72
C SER A 573 3.46 -56.01 -6.91
N PRO A 574 2.79 -56.17 -8.10
CA PRO A 574 3.12 -55.59 -9.43
C PRO A 574 1.93 -55.23 -10.41
N ARG A 575 2.28 -54.79 -11.65
CA ARG A 575 1.46 -54.73 -12.92
C ARG A 575 0.33 -53.68 -12.99
N LYS A 576 -0.08 -53.13 -14.15
CA LYS A 576 0.34 -53.23 -15.59
C LYS A 576 0.76 -51.81 -16.07
N ALA A 577 1.68 -51.51 -17.00
CA ALA A 577 2.22 -52.18 -18.21
C ALA A 577 1.42 -51.93 -19.51
N ASP A 578 1.90 -50.99 -20.34
CA ASP A 578 1.93 -51.09 -21.82
C ASP A 578 3.12 -50.26 -22.40
N ALA A 579 3.46 -50.40 -23.69
CA ALA A 579 4.72 -49.95 -24.30
C ALA A 579 4.58 -48.86 -25.40
N THR A 580 5.63 -48.08 -25.74
CA THR A 580 6.60 -48.46 -26.80
C THR A 580 7.88 -47.58 -26.82
N ARG A 581 8.85 -47.93 -27.67
CA ARG A 581 10.24 -47.38 -27.83
C ARG A 581 10.47 -46.96 -29.32
N PRO A 582 11.62 -46.37 -29.77
CA PRO A 582 13.01 -46.54 -29.29
C PRO A 582 13.87 -45.24 -29.23
N ALA A 583 15.19 -45.39 -29.16
CA ALA A 583 16.19 -44.33 -29.03
C ALA A 583 17.54 -44.70 -29.70
N THR A 584 18.44 -43.71 -29.85
CA THR A 584 19.84 -43.80 -30.31
C THR A 584 20.73 -43.06 -29.28
N SER A 585 21.78 -43.63 -28.66
CA SER A 585 23.11 -44.08 -29.15
C SER A 585 24.01 -42.94 -29.69
N GLY A 586 25.18 -42.62 -29.12
CA GLY A 586 25.81 -43.03 -27.84
C GLY A 586 27.35 -42.87 -27.81
N SER A 587 27.96 -42.88 -26.61
CA SER A 587 29.41 -43.06 -26.33
C SER A 587 30.42 -41.96 -26.78
N PRO A 588 31.68 -41.92 -26.25
CA PRO A 588 32.14 -42.31 -24.91
C PRO A 588 33.15 -41.35 -24.22
N ALA A 589 33.26 -41.49 -22.90
CA ALA A 589 34.43 -41.36 -22.01
C ALA A 589 35.61 -40.38 -22.29
N THR A 590 36.05 -39.71 -21.21
CA THR A 590 37.49 -39.66 -20.84
C THR A 590 37.66 -39.44 -19.33
N THR A 591 38.88 -39.66 -18.82
CA THR A 591 39.17 -39.81 -17.39
C THR A 591 39.91 -38.62 -16.78
N SER A 592 39.60 -38.29 -15.53
CA SER A 592 40.58 -38.47 -14.42
C SER A 592 39.87 -38.36 -13.06
N ARG A 593 40.51 -38.88 -12.00
CA ARG A 593 39.97 -38.90 -10.63
C ARG A 593 41.10 -38.73 -9.62
N ALA A 594 41.50 -37.48 -9.38
CA ALA A 594 42.44 -37.13 -8.31
C ALA A 594 41.65 -36.81 -7.03
N ALA A 595 41.93 -37.54 -5.95
CA ALA A 595 41.33 -37.28 -4.65
C ALA A 595 42.39 -36.75 -3.68
N SER A 596 42.16 -35.57 -3.10
CA SER A 596 42.85 -35.11 -1.90
C SER A 596 41.83 -34.88 -0.79
N ARG A 597 42.19 -35.24 0.45
CA ARG A 597 41.37 -34.97 1.63
C ARG A 597 41.77 -33.61 2.19
N ALA A 598 40.83 -32.69 2.31
CA ALA A 598 40.96 -31.51 3.18
C ALA A 598 40.23 -31.78 4.51
N THR A 599 40.81 -31.36 5.62
CA THR A 599 40.31 -31.62 6.97
C THR A 599 39.25 -30.63 7.42
N SER A 600 38.26 -31.11 8.17
CA SER A 600 37.36 -30.24 8.94
C SER A 600 38.15 -29.43 9.98
N ALA A 601 37.90 -28.12 10.03
CA ALA A 601 38.35 -27.23 11.08
C ALA A 601 37.22 -26.24 11.41
N ALA A 602 36.66 -26.33 12.61
CA ALA A 602 35.59 -25.44 13.06
C ALA A 602 36.17 -24.09 13.51
N ALA A 603 35.80 -23.01 12.85
CA ALA A 603 36.20 -21.66 13.22
C ALA A 603 35.21 -21.05 14.23
N HIS A 604 35.61 -20.95 15.51
CA HIS A 604 34.83 -20.19 16.49
C HIS A 604 34.94 -18.68 16.21
N TRP A 605 33.81 -18.04 15.93
CA TRP A 605 33.71 -16.58 15.94
C TRP A 605 33.92 -16.03 17.36
N ARG A 606 34.83 -15.06 17.50
CA ARG A 606 34.92 -14.16 18.64
C ARG A 606 34.83 -12.72 18.11
N PRO A 607 33.96 -11.86 18.64
CA PRO A 607 33.90 -10.46 18.23
C PRO A 607 35.20 -9.75 18.62
N ARG A 608 35.76 -8.97 17.69
CA ARG A 608 36.84 -8.00 18.00
C ARG A 608 36.21 -6.69 18.43
N THR A 609 36.65 -6.16 19.56
CA THR A 609 36.38 -4.78 19.98
C THR A 609 37.09 -3.79 19.05
N PRO A 610 36.44 -2.72 18.57
CA PRO A 610 37.09 -1.69 17.78
C PRO A 610 37.97 -0.79 18.67
N THR A 611 39.16 -0.45 18.18
CA THR A 611 39.97 0.66 18.71
C THR A 611 39.38 2.01 18.24
N PRO A 612 39.47 3.09 19.04
CA PRO A 612 38.87 4.38 18.71
C PRO A 612 39.63 5.09 17.59
N ALA A 613 38.88 5.68 16.65
CA ALA A 613 39.40 6.61 15.65
C ALA A 613 39.50 8.05 16.21
N ALA A 614 40.32 8.89 15.57
CA ALA A 614 40.68 10.21 16.09
C ALA A 614 39.55 11.26 16.03
N THR A 615 39.57 12.20 16.97
CA THR A 615 38.57 13.24 17.16
C THR A 615 38.74 14.42 16.19
N PRO A 616 37.71 14.84 15.44
CA PRO A 616 37.70 16.14 14.75
C PRO A 616 37.44 17.31 15.72
N PRO A 617 37.91 18.54 15.44
CA PRO A 617 37.83 19.65 16.38
C PRO A 617 36.41 20.24 16.52
N SER A 618 36.05 20.63 17.73
CA SER A 618 34.75 21.26 18.07
C SER A 618 34.65 22.73 17.60
N PRO A 619 33.47 23.20 17.15
CA PRO A 619 33.23 24.61 16.90
C PRO A 619 33.08 25.41 18.22
N MET A 620 33.52 26.67 18.22
CA MET A 620 33.36 27.59 19.37
C MET A 620 32.00 28.31 19.37
N PRO A 621 31.50 28.75 20.54
CA PRO A 621 30.15 29.33 20.68
C PRO A 621 30.10 30.83 20.30
N PRO A 622 28.92 31.35 19.89
CA PRO A 622 28.69 32.77 19.65
C PRO A 622 28.44 33.56 20.96
N GLY A 623 29.11 34.70 21.13
CA GLY A 623 28.86 35.71 22.17
C GLY A 623 28.15 36.97 21.61
N PRO A 624 27.47 37.78 22.44
CA PRO A 624 26.54 38.80 21.94
C PRO A 624 27.05 40.26 21.91
N ALA A 625 26.62 41.02 20.89
CA ALA A 625 26.57 42.49 20.81
C ALA A 625 25.52 42.85 19.72
N SER A 626 24.42 43.58 19.94
CA SER A 626 24.22 44.97 20.42
C SER A 626 24.59 46.06 19.39
N CYS A 627 23.58 46.64 18.72
CA CYS A 627 23.73 47.78 17.78
C CYS A 627 22.85 48.98 18.20
N PRO A 628 23.39 50.23 18.18
CA PRO A 628 22.62 51.44 18.47
C PRO A 628 22.22 52.30 17.24
N THR A 629 20.98 52.75 17.26
CA THR A 629 20.37 54.02 16.79
C THR A 629 21.09 55.05 15.86
N THR A 630 20.36 55.41 14.78
CA THR A 630 19.99 56.77 14.26
C THR A 630 20.97 57.74 13.57
N CYS A 631 20.59 58.17 12.34
CA CYS A 631 20.44 59.57 11.81
C CYS A 631 19.81 59.48 10.38
N SER A 632 18.71 60.16 9.98
CA SER A 632 18.50 61.58 9.57
C SER A 632 19.43 62.08 8.44
N ALA A 633 19.02 62.78 7.36
CA ALA A 633 17.73 63.15 6.71
C ALA A 633 18.07 63.64 5.24
N GLN A 634 17.32 64.34 4.36
CA GLN A 634 15.99 65.01 4.29
C GLN A 634 15.62 65.28 2.79
N GLN A 635 14.61 66.13 2.48
CA GLN A 635 14.28 66.77 1.16
C GLN A 635 13.70 65.87 0.03
N ASP A 636 12.81 66.30 -0.89
CA ASP A 636 11.92 67.49 -0.93
C ASP A 636 10.62 67.28 -1.79
N ARG A 637 9.75 68.31 -1.89
CA ARG A 637 8.45 68.38 -2.66
C ARG A 637 8.51 69.43 -3.82
N PRO A 638 7.44 69.85 -4.58
CA PRO A 638 5.98 69.53 -4.65
C PRO A 638 5.55 69.11 -6.11
N GLN A 639 4.40 69.37 -6.79
CA GLN A 639 3.10 70.09 -6.59
C GLN A 639 2.02 69.65 -7.64
N ARG A 640 0.71 70.00 -7.43
CA ARG A 640 -0.46 70.03 -8.39
C ARG A 640 -1.06 68.66 -8.82
N ALA A 641 -2.38 68.38 -8.84
CA ALA A 641 -3.66 69.13 -9.04
C ALA A 641 -3.97 69.45 -10.52
N VAL A 642 -5.21 69.34 -11.07
CA VAL A 642 -6.60 69.51 -10.57
C VAL A 642 -7.59 68.59 -11.33
N GLY A 643 -8.78 68.23 -10.78
CA GLY A 643 -9.92 67.75 -11.61
C GLY A 643 -11.05 66.96 -10.89
N ARG A 644 -12.29 67.49 -10.87
CA ARG A 644 -13.56 66.80 -10.48
C ARG A 644 -14.75 67.63 -10.97
N PRO A 645 -15.91 67.04 -11.38
CA PRO A 645 -17.06 66.95 -10.46
C PRO A 645 -17.97 65.69 -10.69
N ARG A 646 -18.62 65.12 -9.64
CA ARG A 646 -20.09 65.13 -9.33
C ARG A 646 -21.01 64.37 -10.32
N ALA A 647 -22.06 63.64 -9.92
CA ALA A 647 -22.61 63.20 -8.60
C ALA A 647 -23.54 61.97 -8.86
N ALA A 648 -24.26 61.32 -7.91
CA ALA A 648 -24.61 61.66 -6.53
C ALA A 648 -24.95 60.42 -5.66
N ALA A 649 -24.88 60.60 -4.32
CA ALA A 649 -25.68 59.92 -3.26
C ALA A 649 -25.67 58.37 -3.14
N ARG A 650 -25.63 57.76 -1.94
CA ARG A 650 -25.45 58.21 -0.54
C ARG A 650 -24.79 57.02 0.22
N ARG A 651 -23.72 57.22 1.00
CA ARG A 651 -23.69 57.21 2.50
C ARG A 651 -24.32 55.97 3.17
N SER A 652 -23.79 55.37 4.24
CA SER A 652 -22.52 55.35 5.01
C SER A 652 -22.86 54.59 6.31
N THR A 653 -22.09 53.70 6.95
CA THR A 653 -20.70 53.71 7.48
C THR A 653 -20.27 52.25 7.71
N THR A 654 -19.03 51.78 7.59
CA THR A 654 -17.72 52.24 8.13
C THR A 654 -17.57 52.08 9.64
N GLU A 655 -16.92 50.99 10.08
CA GLU A 655 -15.69 51.12 10.88
C GLU A 655 -14.79 49.87 10.77
N ARG A 656 -13.52 49.99 11.18
CA ARG A 656 -12.50 48.93 11.20
C ARG A 656 -11.93 48.84 12.62
N ARG A 657 -11.54 47.63 13.09
CA ARG A 657 -10.21 47.48 13.73
C ARG A 657 -9.71 46.03 13.98
N THR A 658 -8.44 45.84 13.60
CA THR A 658 -7.39 44.97 14.20
C THR A 658 -7.54 43.44 14.27
N VAL A 659 -6.39 42.79 14.04
CA VAL A 659 -6.12 41.35 14.15
C VAL A 659 -5.15 41.10 15.31
N PRO A 660 -5.38 40.04 16.09
CA PRO A 660 -4.37 39.00 16.35
C PRO A 660 -4.93 37.62 15.96
N GLY A 661 -4.20 36.52 15.85
CA GLY A 661 -2.77 36.23 16.03
C GLY A 661 -2.63 34.70 16.16
N ARG A 662 -1.74 34.04 15.41
CA ARG A 662 -1.72 32.56 15.30
C ARG A 662 -1.21 31.86 16.57
N ARG A 663 -1.89 30.78 17.00
CA ARG A 663 -1.33 29.66 17.79
C ARG A 663 -2.00 28.33 17.36
N PRO A 664 -1.31 27.18 17.52
CA PRO A 664 -1.79 25.87 17.06
C PRO A 664 -2.86 25.26 17.98
N TRP A 665 -3.59 24.27 17.47
CA TRP A 665 -4.63 23.54 18.20
C TRP A 665 -4.19 22.12 18.56
N TRP A 666 -4.31 21.77 19.84
CA TRP A 666 -4.41 20.41 20.36
C TRP A 666 -5.69 20.34 21.22
N PRO A 667 -6.60 19.36 21.01
CA PRO A 667 -7.81 19.24 21.81
C PRO A 667 -7.59 18.35 23.04
N ALA A 668 -7.29 18.96 24.20
CA ALA A 668 -7.30 18.25 25.47
C ALA A 668 -8.72 17.82 25.86
N ARG A 669 -8.90 16.58 26.33
CA ARG A 669 -10.19 16.09 26.85
C ARG A 669 -10.43 16.63 28.26
N ALA A 670 -11.65 17.12 28.52
CA ALA A 670 -12.11 17.48 29.86
C ALA A 670 -13.21 16.51 30.32
N SER A 671 -12.98 15.85 31.46
CA SER A 671 -13.96 15.02 32.15
C SER A 671 -14.60 15.79 33.31
N ALA A 672 -15.93 15.85 33.38
CA ALA A 672 -16.65 16.43 34.51
C ALA A 672 -17.94 15.65 34.81
N THR A 673 -17.98 15.00 35.97
CA THR A 673 -19.16 14.32 36.52
C THR A 673 -19.90 15.24 37.49
N ALA A 674 -21.21 15.43 37.32
CA ALA A 674 -22.10 15.90 38.40
C ALA A 674 -23.59 15.57 38.12
N HIS A 675 -24.20 14.77 38.99
CA HIS A 675 -25.63 14.90 39.33
C HIS A 675 -25.72 15.70 40.64
N PRO A 676 -26.85 16.40 40.90
CA PRO A 676 -27.78 15.79 41.85
C PRO A 676 -29.28 15.98 41.52
N SER A 677 -30.08 15.22 42.26
CA SER A 677 -31.53 15.10 42.31
C SER A 677 -32.34 16.37 42.55
N THR A 678 -33.61 16.35 42.12
CA THR A 678 -34.76 16.52 43.05
C THR A 678 -35.91 15.59 42.65
N SER A 679 -36.58 14.97 43.62
CA SER A 679 -37.78 14.15 43.45
C SER A 679 -39.04 14.89 43.94
N ARG A 680 -40.22 14.43 43.50
CA ARG A 680 -41.52 14.77 44.13
C ARG A 680 -42.26 13.47 44.47
N ALA A 681 -43.08 13.54 45.50
CA ALA A 681 -43.64 12.37 46.18
C ALA A 681 -44.91 11.81 45.51
N ALA A 682 -45.13 10.51 45.75
CA ALA A 682 -46.44 9.86 45.72
C ALA A 682 -46.71 9.26 47.13
N TRP A 683 -47.98 8.92 47.41
CA TRP A 683 -48.48 8.66 48.76
C TRP A 683 -48.66 7.16 49.09
N SER A 684 -48.56 6.85 50.40
CA SER A 684 -49.31 5.84 51.18
C SER A 684 -49.41 4.36 50.74
N ALA A 685 -49.65 3.37 51.61
CA ALA A 685 -49.36 3.16 53.04
C ALA A 685 -49.97 1.79 53.42
N ALA A 686 -49.15 0.76 53.61
CA ALA A 686 -49.48 -0.50 54.30
C ALA A 686 -48.17 -1.27 54.54
#